data_AF-A0A5N6U627-F1
#
_entry.id   AF-A0A5N6U627-F1
#
_cell.length_a   1.000
_cell.length_b   1.000
_cell.length_c   1.000
_cell.angle_alpha   90.00
_cell.angle_beta   90.00
_cell.angle_gamma   90.00
#
_symmetry.space_group_name_H-M   'P 1'
#
loop_
_entity.id
_entity.type
_entity.pdbx_description
1 polymer ?
#
loop_
_entity_poly.entity_id
_entity_poly.type
_entity_poly.pdbx_seq_one_letter_code
_entity_poly.pdbx_strand_id
1 'polypeptide(L)'
;MADQRTSVLFLANSEHGQTNIILAITHELLVRGDIDVHIGSFPALESRIEKLLRDNAPSYNDSFRSRIHFHPIRGPSNTDVFIRTGKRGAFHPPGYHGSVLGFQSLCEDIWGWTEEEYVDIYNCCTEMIKDIKPSVIAADFFFLQGRDAAFNTGYTAILINTTSLTHIVLGLQKNSAALWKYPLPGTGFPYPLPPHLMPLNALAGIKTAKMYHGSGRRREIREWRIRHKIHGRFPFADAWRPDRFHLSPALKELDWPMDVPENILPCGPILLPTASVEQQDPELASWLQNAPTVLVNLGTLYAPDPNVAKCIATGLKSFLDSWKGGKVQVLWKLPKHPHDEDNVYAKSIEPLQKEMDEGSVRISPWFSVEPMAMLQTGQIVCSVHHGGANSWYEAIQNGVTHVVLPAWQDCYENAARAEWLGIGVYGNKRRAPNIDAPELSKALLTVMGNASYKEKALELAKLCQKKEGRVAGAEKIVELARNPDLMTMEIRDVKVDEPKVPLSEVRNKSGMTLQTIEEPIKEGKASAKPFLEELSETALVTAICNAWFLLPLLGYGLLFVPRLRVVAFIYILYIKLIAKAHTTGQLTLRNNNFRNSWIWKTFASYFPLRLYRSAPLPPNRRYIFGYHPHGVAFRGAFGGMATEGAGFSQLFPGITNTLLMKDSAFEQPLLREYLLSSGLSGVSRKSCIRHLTKGGHDDRGMGRAITITLGGSREYSIARPGTMEVVIKIRKGFVRVAVQTGADIVPVVAFGENEIFDQSPMTNPVLRLFVRGWEWAVGHKVAVSTGRFNIFCPYRRPLNVVVGKPIAVKQQRWDPDQKYIDEVHERYMVELRKLWDDWKDTFGVDKAIKFEVVE
;
A
#
# COMPACT_ATOMS: atom_id res chain seq x y z
N MET A 1 -24.38 20.58 19.52
CA MET A 1 -23.69 21.09 18.32
C MET A 1 -24.71 20.99 17.20
N ALA A 2 -24.99 22.08 16.48
CA ALA A 2 -25.97 22.07 15.40
C ALA A 2 -25.65 20.95 14.41
N ASP A 3 -26.67 20.21 14.00
CA ASP A 3 -26.62 18.97 13.23
C ASP A 3 -25.95 19.23 11.86
N GLN A 4 -24.63 19.08 11.78
CA GLN A 4 -23.88 19.29 10.54
C GLN A 4 -24.26 18.15 9.59
N ARG A 5 -24.98 18.48 8.52
CA ARG A 5 -25.37 17.51 7.49
C ARG A 5 -24.16 16.75 6.97
N THR A 6 -24.34 15.44 6.76
CA THR A 6 -23.29 14.58 6.20
C THR A 6 -22.90 15.09 4.81
N SER A 7 -21.60 15.29 4.59
CA SER A 7 -21.09 15.84 3.34
C SER A 7 -20.01 14.96 2.71
N VAL A 8 -20.02 14.90 1.38
CA VAL A 8 -19.04 14.18 0.57
C VAL A 8 -18.28 15.18 -0.27
N LEU A 9 -16.94 15.12 -0.23
CA LEU A 9 -16.09 15.88 -1.15
C LEU A 9 -15.48 14.95 -2.21
N PHE A 10 -15.85 15.16 -3.47
CA PHE A 10 -15.18 14.57 -4.62
C PHE A 10 -14.00 15.42 -5.05
N LEU A 11 -12.82 14.80 -5.23
CA LEU A 11 -11.64 15.45 -5.81
C LEU A 11 -11.24 14.72 -7.09
N ALA A 12 -11.30 15.39 -8.23
CA ALA A 12 -10.99 14.76 -9.52
C ALA A 12 -10.52 15.72 -10.59
N ASN A 13 -9.85 15.18 -11.61
CA ASN A 13 -9.64 15.91 -12.86
C ASN A 13 -10.96 16.16 -13.60
N SER A 14 -10.92 16.85 -14.74
CA SER A 14 -12.10 17.22 -15.53
C SER A 14 -12.38 16.29 -16.72
N GLU A 15 -11.51 15.31 -17.02
CA GLU A 15 -11.67 14.44 -18.18
C GLU A 15 -12.94 13.59 -18.09
N HIS A 16 -13.62 13.40 -19.22
CA HIS A 16 -14.88 12.65 -19.31
C HIS A 16 -14.73 11.20 -18.81
N GLY A 17 -13.61 10.56 -19.15
CA GLY A 17 -13.30 9.19 -18.71
C GLY A 17 -13.27 9.02 -17.19
N GLN A 18 -12.93 10.08 -16.45
CA GLN A 18 -12.76 10.03 -15.00
C GLN A 18 -14.00 10.55 -14.28
N THR A 19 -14.59 11.63 -14.78
CA THR A 19 -15.67 12.36 -14.11
C THR A 19 -17.06 11.76 -14.33
N ASN A 20 -17.29 10.94 -15.36
CA ASN A 20 -18.59 10.29 -15.56
C ASN A 20 -19.04 9.48 -14.33
N ILE A 21 -18.11 8.78 -13.69
CA ILE A 21 -18.37 7.99 -12.48
C ILE A 21 -18.77 8.89 -11.30
N ILE A 22 -18.08 10.03 -11.15
CA ILE A 22 -18.36 11.00 -10.09
C ILE A 22 -19.72 11.67 -10.31
N LEU A 23 -20.02 12.06 -11.53
CA LEU A 23 -21.31 12.65 -11.91
C LEU A 23 -22.45 11.63 -11.73
N ALA A 24 -22.24 10.36 -12.08
CA ALA A 24 -23.21 9.29 -11.86
C ALA A 24 -23.52 9.07 -10.38
N ILE A 25 -22.49 9.03 -9.53
CA ILE A 25 -22.66 8.91 -8.07
C ILE A 25 -23.29 10.18 -7.50
N THR A 26 -22.90 11.36 -7.99
CA THR A 26 -23.48 12.65 -7.59
C THR A 26 -24.99 12.66 -7.81
N HIS A 27 -25.46 12.19 -8.97
CA HIS A 27 -26.89 12.05 -9.23
C HIS A 27 -27.59 11.24 -8.14
N GLU A 28 -27.07 10.05 -7.81
CA GLU A 28 -27.68 9.18 -6.80
C GLU A 28 -27.69 9.80 -5.39
N LEU A 29 -26.62 10.50 -5.01
CA LEU A 29 -26.57 11.24 -3.75
C LEU A 29 -27.60 12.39 -3.72
N LEU A 30 -27.83 13.04 -4.86
CA LEU A 30 -28.84 14.10 -4.96
C LEU A 30 -30.27 13.57 -4.93
N VAL A 31 -30.55 12.47 -5.62
CA VAL A 31 -31.85 11.76 -5.57
C VAL A 31 -32.18 11.33 -4.14
N ARG A 32 -31.18 10.81 -3.41
CA ARG A 32 -31.34 10.38 -2.01
C ARG A 32 -31.76 11.52 -1.07
N GLY A 33 -31.27 12.74 -1.32
CA GLY A 33 -31.80 13.94 -0.68
C GLY A 33 -31.25 14.30 0.71
N ASP A 34 -30.35 13.50 1.29
CA ASP A 34 -29.88 13.62 2.68
C ASP A 34 -28.35 13.84 2.81
N ILE A 35 -27.66 14.15 1.71
CA ILE A 35 -26.21 14.39 1.63
C ILE A 35 -25.94 15.72 0.93
N ASP A 36 -24.97 16.48 1.46
CA ASP A 36 -24.37 17.62 0.78
C ASP A 36 -23.18 17.16 -0.07
N VAL A 37 -23.19 17.50 -1.36
CA VAL A 37 -22.22 17.04 -2.36
C VAL A 37 -21.32 18.20 -2.77
N HIS A 38 -20.04 18.08 -2.49
CA HIS A 38 -19.00 19.02 -2.90
C HIS A 38 -18.15 18.39 -3.99
N ILE A 39 -17.90 19.12 -5.08
CA ILE A 39 -17.06 18.67 -6.19
C ILE A 39 -15.92 19.66 -6.40
N GLY A 40 -14.71 19.25 -6.04
CA GLY A 40 -13.47 19.94 -6.40
C GLY A 40 -12.92 19.41 -7.72
N SER A 41 -13.01 20.23 -8.77
CA SER A 41 -12.47 19.90 -10.10
C SER A 41 -12.16 21.16 -10.93
N PHE A 42 -11.59 21.00 -12.12
CA PHE A 42 -11.26 22.12 -13.00
C PHE A 42 -12.54 22.73 -13.63
N PRO A 43 -12.54 24.04 -13.95
CA PRO A 43 -13.73 24.77 -14.42
C PRO A 43 -14.50 24.13 -15.59
N ALA A 44 -13.79 23.39 -16.46
CA ALA A 44 -14.40 22.67 -17.58
C ALA A 44 -15.49 21.65 -17.18
N LEU A 45 -15.52 21.20 -15.92
CA LEU A 45 -16.54 20.26 -15.43
C LEU A 45 -17.89 20.93 -15.11
N GLU A 46 -17.92 22.23 -14.82
CA GLU A 46 -19.09 22.94 -14.32
C GLU A 46 -20.29 22.86 -15.26
N SER A 47 -20.07 23.09 -16.56
CA SER A 47 -21.12 23.00 -17.58
C SER A 47 -21.75 21.61 -17.68
N ARG A 48 -20.97 20.57 -17.36
CA ARG A 48 -21.43 19.18 -17.37
C ARG A 48 -22.25 18.83 -16.13
N ILE A 49 -21.91 19.43 -14.98
CA ILE A 49 -22.75 19.37 -13.78
C ILE A 49 -24.10 20.01 -14.09
N GLU A 50 -24.12 21.21 -14.68
CA GLU A 50 -25.37 21.88 -15.04
C GLU A 50 -26.21 21.09 -16.05
N LYS A 51 -25.57 20.45 -17.04
CA LYS A 51 -26.27 19.52 -17.95
C LYS A 51 -26.90 18.36 -17.19
N LEU A 52 -26.15 17.65 -16.35
CA LEU A 52 -26.66 16.54 -15.53
C LEU A 52 -27.86 16.97 -14.69
N LEU A 53 -27.77 18.14 -14.05
CA LEU A 53 -28.81 18.67 -13.17
C LEU A 53 -30.08 19.05 -13.95
N ARG A 54 -29.93 19.72 -15.09
CA ARG A 54 -31.07 20.12 -15.93
C ARG A 54 -31.77 18.90 -16.52
N ASP A 55 -31.01 17.96 -17.07
CA ASP A 55 -31.56 16.81 -17.80
C ASP A 55 -32.25 15.80 -16.86
N ASN A 56 -31.91 15.82 -15.57
CA ASN A 56 -32.50 14.94 -14.55
C ASN A 56 -33.26 15.70 -13.46
N ALA A 57 -33.63 16.97 -13.70
CA ALA A 57 -34.33 17.80 -12.72
C ALA A 57 -35.57 17.13 -12.09
N PRO A 58 -36.42 16.37 -12.82
CA PRO A 58 -37.58 15.69 -12.24
C PRO A 58 -37.24 14.63 -11.19
N SER A 59 -36.01 14.12 -11.16
CA SER A 59 -35.58 13.08 -10.22
C SER A 59 -35.14 13.62 -8.87
N TYR A 60 -34.99 14.95 -8.73
CA TYR A 60 -34.48 15.58 -7.52
C TYR A 60 -35.57 16.27 -6.70
N ASN A 61 -35.37 16.34 -5.39
CA ASN A 61 -36.21 17.16 -4.51
C ASN A 61 -35.90 18.66 -4.66
N ASP A 62 -36.83 19.54 -4.31
CA ASP A 62 -36.69 21.00 -4.50
C ASP A 62 -35.43 21.62 -3.86
N SER A 63 -34.86 20.96 -2.84
CA SER A 63 -33.65 21.40 -2.14
C SER A 63 -32.33 21.04 -2.83
N PHE A 64 -32.34 20.29 -3.94
CA PHE A 64 -31.10 19.74 -4.50
C PHE A 64 -30.06 20.80 -4.87
N ARG A 65 -30.52 21.97 -5.34
CA ARG A 65 -29.65 23.11 -5.70
C ARG A 65 -28.89 23.69 -4.51
N SER A 66 -29.44 23.60 -3.30
CA SER A 66 -28.73 24.06 -2.10
C SER A 66 -27.73 23.03 -1.55
N ARG A 67 -27.71 21.80 -2.09
CA ARG A 67 -26.88 20.68 -1.60
C ARG A 67 -25.72 20.33 -2.52
N ILE A 68 -25.69 20.83 -3.75
CA ILE A 68 -24.56 20.64 -4.67
C ILE A 68 -23.69 21.89 -4.72
N HIS A 69 -22.39 21.70 -4.51
CA HIS A 69 -21.42 22.78 -4.45
C HIS A 69 -20.23 22.46 -5.36
N PHE A 70 -20.00 23.28 -6.38
CA PHE A 70 -18.82 23.18 -7.23
C PHE A 70 -17.71 24.10 -6.72
N HIS A 71 -16.49 23.56 -6.63
CA HIS A 71 -15.31 24.26 -6.15
C HIS A 71 -14.23 24.22 -7.24
N PRO A 72 -14.02 25.32 -7.99
CA PRO A 72 -13.09 25.33 -9.10
C PRO A 72 -11.64 25.21 -8.62
N ILE A 73 -10.92 24.25 -9.19
CA ILE A 73 -9.48 24.05 -8.97
C ILE A 73 -8.69 24.94 -9.92
N ARG A 74 -7.73 25.67 -9.35
CA ARG A 74 -6.78 26.51 -10.10
C ARG A 74 -5.65 25.68 -10.72
N GLY A 75 -5.09 26.17 -11.83
CA GLY A 75 -4.04 25.48 -12.59
C GLY A 75 -4.57 24.63 -13.75
N PRO A 76 -3.67 23.98 -14.50
CA PRO A 76 -4.03 23.22 -15.69
C PRO A 76 -4.57 21.82 -15.35
N SER A 77 -5.60 21.43 -16.09
CA SER A 77 -6.12 20.06 -16.08
C SER A 77 -5.15 19.07 -16.75
N ASN A 78 -5.43 17.78 -16.60
CA ASN A 78 -4.70 16.72 -17.29
C ASN A 78 -4.77 16.88 -18.81
N THR A 79 -5.93 17.29 -19.34
CA THR A 79 -6.11 17.60 -20.76
C THR A 79 -5.22 18.76 -21.19
N ASP A 80 -5.17 19.85 -20.41
CA ASP A 80 -4.33 21.01 -20.73
C ASP A 80 -2.86 20.63 -20.74
N VAL A 81 -2.43 19.83 -19.77
CA VAL A 81 -1.08 19.30 -19.67
C VAL A 81 -0.76 18.40 -20.87
N PHE A 82 -1.67 17.50 -21.26
CA PHE A 82 -1.46 16.61 -22.39
C PHE A 82 -1.37 17.38 -23.72
N ILE A 83 -2.21 18.39 -23.94
CA ILE A 83 -2.20 19.22 -25.15
C ILE A 83 -0.84 19.90 -25.35
N ARG A 84 -0.14 20.31 -24.28
CA ARG A 84 1.21 20.91 -24.35
C ARG A 84 2.25 20.01 -25.02
N THR A 85 2.02 18.69 -25.04
CA THR A 85 2.94 17.75 -25.70
C THR A 85 2.87 17.80 -27.22
N GLY A 86 1.82 18.40 -27.80
CA GLY A 86 1.56 18.41 -29.24
C GLY A 86 1.17 17.04 -29.82
N LYS A 87 1.00 16.01 -28.98
CA LYS A 87 0.60 14.66 -29.40
C LYS A 87 -0.90 14.60 -29.68
N ARG A 88 -1.28 13.86 -30.74
CA ARG A 88 -2.70 13.60 -31.09
C ARG A 88 -3.43 12.69 -30.10
N GLY A 89 -2.68 11.92 -29.32
CA GLY A 89 -3.20 10.92 -28.38
C GLY A 89 -2.05 10.09 -27.81
N ALA A 90 -2.33 9.34 -26.74
CA ALA A 90 -1.37 8.46 -26.08
C ALA A 90 -1.14 7.15 -26.86
N PHE A 91 -1.16 7.21 -28.19
CA PHE A 91 -1.12 6.07 -29.09
C PHE A 91 0.19 5.30 -28.97
N HIS A 92 0.10 3.98 -28.86
CA HIS A 92 1.26 3.10 -28.91
C HIS A 92 0.89 1.75 -29.52
N PRO A 93 1.82 1.04 -30.19
CA PRO A 93 1.55 -0.31 -30.66
C PRO A 93 1.30 -1.28 -29.49
N PRO A 94 0.63 -2.42 -29.72
CA PRO A 94 0.51 -3.48 -28.73
C PRO A 94 1.82 -4.26 -28.59
N GLY A 95 1.81 -5.30 -27.75
CA GLY A 95 2.91 -6.21 -27.48
C GLY A 95 3.88 -5.73 -26.40
N TYR A 96 4.95 -6.50 -26.20
CA TYR A 96 5.96 -6.21 -25.17
C TYR A 96 6.59 -4.81 -25.32
N HIS A 97 7.15 -4.49 -26.48
CA HIS A 97 7.79 -3.18 -26.69
C HIS A 97 6.78 -2.03 -26.63
N GLY A 98 5.60 -2.24 -27.22
CA GLY A 98 4.53 -1.26 -27.27
C GLY A 98 3.96 -0.90 -25.90
N SER A 99 3.70 -1.90 -25.06
CA SER A 99 3.23 -1.66 -23.68
C SER A 99 4.21 -0.79 -22.87
N VAL A 100 5.52 -1.03 -22.99
CA VAL A 100 6.54 -0.22 -22.30
C VAL A 100 6.51 1.23 -22.77
N LEU A 101 6.38 1.48 -24.08
CA LEU A 101 6.22 2.83 -24.63
C LEU A 101 4.96 3.51 -24.11
N GLY A 102 3.85 2.77 -24.05
CA GLY A 102 2.62 3.26 -23.47
C GLY A 102 2.82 3.72 -22.02
N PHE A 103 3.42 2.88 -21.18
CA PHE A 103 3.64 3.23 -19.77
C PHE A 103 4.62 4.39 -19.60
N GLN A 104 5.58 4.53 -20.51
CA GLN A 104 6.48 5.68 -20.55
C GLN A 104 5.70 6.98 -20.85
N SER A 105 4.83 6.96 -21.87
CA SER A 105 3.93 8.08 -22.19
C SER A 105 3.04 8.45 -21.01
N LEU A 106 2.51 7.47 -20.26
CA LEU A 106 1.76 7.73 -19.03
C LEU A 106 2.57 8.48 -17.96
N CYS A 107 3.87 8.18 -17.84
CA CYS A 107 4.72 8.85 -16.86
C CYS A 107 5.20 10.23 -17.33
N GLU A 108 5.48 10.40 -18.62
CA GLU A 108 6.12 11.60 -19.18
C GLU A 108 5.10 12.63 -19.68
N ASP A 109 4.04 12.19 -20.34
CA ASP A 109 3.06 13.08 -21.00
C ASP A 109 1.88 13.41 -20.08
N ILE A 110 1.38 12.43 -19.32
CA ILE A 110 0.20 12.60 -18.48
C ILE A 110 0.55 13.26 -17.14
N TRP A 111 1.79 13.11 -16.64
CA TRP A 111 2.22 13.82 -15.43
C TRP A 111 2.96 15.12 -15.72
N GLY A 112 2.61 15.82 -16.80
CA GLY A 112 3.33 16.97 -17.35
C GLY A 112 3.20 18.32 -16.60
N TRP A 113 2.68 18.39 -15.38
CA TRP A 113 2.62 19.64 -14.57
C TRP A 113 4.01 20.19 -14.18
N THR A 114 4.21 21.50 -14.11
CA THR A 114 5.41 22.05 -13.46
C THR A 114 5.35 21.89 -11.93
N GLU A 115 6.45 22.19 -11.24
CA GLU A 115 6.48 22.19 -9.77
C GLU A 115 5.45 23.17 -9.20
N GLU A 116 5.41 24.39 -9.74
CA GLU A 116 4.49 25.45 -9.32
C GLU A 116 3.04 25.02 -9.54
N GLU A 117 2.72 24.46 -10.71
CA GLU A 117 1.37 23.99 -11.03
C GLU A 117 0.93 22.84 -10.10
N TYR A 118 1.81 21.86 -9.85
CA TYR A 118 1.51 20.73 -8.98
C TYR A 118 1.22 21.20 -7.54
N VAL A 119 2.06 22.08 -7.02
CA VAL A 119 1.95 22.62 -5.65
C VAL A 119 0.73 23.52 -5.52
N ASP A 120 0.42 24.32 -6.53
CA ASP A 120 -0.73 25.21 -6.49
C ASP A 120 -2.06 24.45 -6.50
N ILE A 121 -2.19 23.43 -7.35
CA ILE A 121 -3.33 22.50 -7.35
C ILE A 121 -3.46 21.80 -5.98
N TYR A 122 -2.35 21.31 -5.42
CA TYR A 122 -2.32 20.67 -4.09
C TYR A 122 -2.78 21.62 -2.97
N ASN A 123 -2.31 22.88 -2.99
CA ASN A 123 -2.68 23.89 -2.00
C ASN A 123 -4.15 24.27 -2.12
N CYS A 124 -4.65 24.46 -3.34
CA CYS A 124 -6.07 24.70 -3.60
C CYS A 124 -6.95 23.58 -3.04
N CYS A 125 -6.59 22.31 -3.27
CA CYS A 125 -7.30 21.17 -2.68
C CYS A 125 -7.21 21.17 -1.13
N THR A 126 -6.06 21.55 -0.57
CA THR A 126 -5.84 21.60 0.88
C THR A 126 -6.67 22.69 1.55
N GLU A 127 -6.74 23.88 0.96
CA GLU A 127 -7.59 25.01 1.37
C GLU A 127 -9.06 24.56 1.37
N MET A 128 -9.51 24.01 0.25
CA MET A 128 -10.87 23.49 0.08
C MET A 128 -11.25 22.46 1.16
N ILE A 129 -10.39 21.48 1.46
CA ILE A 129 -10.65 20.47 2.49
C ILE A 129 -10.77 21.11 3.89
N LYS A 130 -9.93 22.11 4.19
CA LYS A 130 -9.95 22.80 5.49
C LYS A 130 -11.20 23.65 5.69
N ASP A 131 -11.71 24.24 4.60
CA ASP A 131 -12.90 25.09 4.62
C ASP A 131 -14.17 24.24 4.71
N ILE A 132 -14.27 23.19 3.88
CA ILE A 132 -15.46 22.33 3.82
C ILE A 132 -15.57 21.41 5.03
N LYS A 133 -14.44 20.86 5.51
CA LYS A 133 -14.39 19.80 6.55
C LYS A 133 -15.37 18.65 6.26
N PRO A 134 -15.22 17.96 5.12
CA PRO A 134 -16.20 16.99 4.67
C PRO A 134 -16.29 15.77 5.60
N SER A 135 -17.44 15.09 5.65
CA SER A 135 -17.56 13.82 6.39
C SER A 135 -16.70 12.72 5.77
N VAL A 136 -16.60 12.69 4.44
CA VAL A 136 -15.71 11.78 3.70
C VAL A 136 -15.17 12.44 2.43
N ILE A 137 -13.97 12.01 2.01
CA ILE A 137 -13.38 12.38 0.72
C ILE A 137 -13.37 11.16 -0.20
N ALA A 138 -13.85 11.34 -1.43
CA ALA A 138 -13.68 10.37 -2.51
C ALA A 138 -12.84 10.99 -3.62
N ALA A 139 -11.67 10.41 -3.88
CA ALA A 139 -10.70 10.97 -4.83
C ALA A 139 -10.54 10.05 -6.04
N ASP A 140 -10.55 10.64 -7.23
CA ASP A 140 -10.14 9.96 -8.46
C ASP A 140 -8.70 9.46 -8.34
N PHE A 141 -8.48 8.21 -8.77
CA PHE A 141 -7.18 7.57 -8.77
C PHE A 141 -6.10 8.36 -9.51
N PHE A 142 -6.44 8.97 -10.65
CA PHE A 142 -5.48 9.70 -11.48
C PHE A 142 -5.22 11.13 -11.01
N PHE A 143 -6.00 11.65 -10.06
CA PHE A 143 -5.81 12.99 -9.51
C PHE A 143 -4.80 13.00 -8.34
N LEU A 144 -3.51 12.98 -8.67
CA LEU A 144 -2.42 12.82 -7.71
C LEU A 144 -2.43 13.90 -6.61
N GLN A 145 -2.66 15.15 -6.99
CA GLN A 145 -2.63 16.33 -6.13
C GLN A 145 -3.77 16.29 -5.11
N GLY A 146 -5.00 15.97 -5.52
CA GLY A 146 -6.13 15.80 -4.61
C GLY A 146 -5.92 14.66 -3.62
N ARG A 147 -5.30 13.55 -4.05
CA ARG A 147 -4.95 12.42 -3.17
C ARG A 147 -3.87 12.78 -2.16
N ASP A 148 -2.88 13.57 -2.56
CA ASP A 148 -1.88 14.11 -1.64
C ASP A 148 -2.52 15.10 -0.66
N ALA A 149 -3.39 16.01 -1.11
CA ALA A 149 -4.10 16.97 -0.26
C ALA A 149 -4.95 16.27 0.81
N ALA A 150 -5.73 15.25 0.42
CA ALA A 150 -6.52 14.44 1.35
C ALA A 150 -5.64 13.78 2.42
N PHE A 151 -4.52 13.16 2.03
CA PHE A 151 -3.61 12.53 2.98
C PHE A 151 -2.95 13.52 3.94
N ASN A 152 -2.51 14.68 3.44
CA ASN A 152 -1.79 15.68 4.25
C ASN A 152 -2.72 16.51 5.15
N THR A 153 -4.03 16.54 4.87
CA THR A 153 -5.06 17.14 5.73
C THR A 153 -5.63 16.19 6.77
N GLY A 154 -5.16 14.93 6.80
CA GLY A 154 -5.54 13.93 7.81
C GLY A 154 -6.71 13.02 7.41
N TYR A 155 -7.19 13.10 6.17
CA TYR A 155 -8.27 12.25 5.68
C TYR A 155 -7.76 10.95 5.05
N THR A 156 -8.52 9.87 5.26
CA THR A 156 -8.43 8.66 4.46
C THR A 156 -9.43 8.79 3.32
N ALA A 157 -8.96 9.00 2.09
CA ALA A 157 -9.85 9.10 0.93
C ALA A 157 -10.26 7.72 0.40
N ILE A 158 -11.54 7.58 0.03
CA ILE A 158 -12.02 6.50 -0.86
C ILE A 158 -11.35 6.72 -2.21
N LEU A 159 -10.77 5.66 -2.79
CA LEU A 159 -10.19 5.74 -4.13
C LEU A 159 -11.22 5.30 -5.15
N ILE A 160 -11.65 6.22 -6.01
CA ILE A 160 -12.51 5.95 -7.14
C ILE A 160 -11.60 5.63 -8.33
N ASN A 161 -11.68 4.38 -8.77
CA ASN A 161 -10.95 3.95 -9.96
C ASN A 161 -11.85 4.16 -11.19
N THR A 162 -11.24 4.41 -12.33
CA THR A 162 -11.95 4.75 -13.58
C THR A 162 -11.76 3.68 -14.65
N THR A 163 -11.01 2.64 -14.32
CA THR A 163 -10.64 1.53 -15.21
C THR A 163 -11.00 0.18 -14.57
N SER A 164 -10.75 -0.90 -15.31
CA SER A 164 -11.04 -2.28 -14.92
C SER A 164 -10.38 -2.73 -13.59
N LEU A 165 -10.89 -3.81 -12.98
CA LEU A 165 -10.32 -4.38 -11.76
C LEU A 165 -8.86 -4.81 -11.93
N THR A 166 -8.46 -5.20 -13.13
CA THR A 166 -7.08 -5.59 -13.44
C THR A 166 -6.07 -4.53 -13.02
N HIS A 167 -6.37 -3.24 -13.22
CA HIS A 167 -5.43 -2.18 -12.83
C HIS A 167 -5.27 -2.05 -11.32
N ILE A 168 -6.18 -2.61 -10.54
CA ILE A 168 -6.19 -2.56 -9.07
C ILE A 168 -5.49 -3.80 -8.50
N VAL A 169 -5.90 -4.99 -8.96
CA VAL A 169 -5.56 -6.26 -8.31
C VAL A 169 -4.49 -7.08 -9.01
N LEU A 170 -4.04 -6.71 -10.22
CA LEU A 170 -3.05 -7.51 -10.97
C LEU A 170 -1.79 -7.76 -10.16
N GLY A 171 -1.24 -6.73 -9.52
CA GLY A 171 -0.03 -6.85 -8.69
C GLY A 171 -0.21 -7.65 -7.39
N LEU A 172 -1.46 -7.99 -7.02
CA LEU A 172 -1.80 -8.72 -5.80
C LEU A 172 -1.95 -10.22 -6.01
N GLN A 173 -1.98 -10.66 -7.27
CA GLN A 173 -2.27 -12.06 -7.59
C GLN A 173 -1.15 -12.98 -7.06
N LYS A 174 -1.57 -14.06 -6.39
CA LYS A 174 -0.67 -15.02 -5.75
C LYS A 174 0.26 -15.69 -6.77
N ASN A 175 1.39 -16.21 -6.30
CA ASN A 175 2.35 -16.97 -7.12
C ASN A 175 2.86 -16.20 -8.35
N SER A 176 2.93 -14.86 -8.25
CA SER A 176 3.32 -13.97 -9.36
C SER A 176 2.48 -14.17 -10.63
N ALA A 177 1.18 -14.51 -10.49
CA ALA A 177 0.30 -14.79 -11.62
C ALA A 177 0.19 -13.61 -12.62
N ALA A 178 0.48 -12.37 -12.18
CA ALA A 178 0.62 -11.22 -13.07
C ALA A 178 1.64 -11.40 -14.21
N LEU A 179 2.66 -12.25 -14.02
CA LEU A 179 3.72 -12.44 -15.02
C LEU A 179 3.36 -13.49 -16.07
N TRP A 180 2.58 -14.51 -15.71
CA TRP A 180 2.38 -15.70 -16.55
C TRP A 180 0.91 -16.05 -16.82
N LYS A 181 -0.03 -15.61 -15.99
CA LYS A 181 -1.44 -16.02 -16.10
C LYS A 181 -2.31 -14.97 -16.77
N TYR A 182 -2.12 -13.71 -16.41
CA TYR A 182 -2.94 -12.59 -16.88
C TYR A 182 -2.13 -11.71 -17.83
N PRO A 183 -2.72 -11.24 -18.94
CA PRO A 183 -2.07 -10.31 -19.84
C PRO A 183 -1.82 -8.98 -19.12
N LEU A 184 -0.64 -8.40 -19.32
CA LEU A 184 -0.31 -7.08 -18.80
C LEU A 184 -1.06 -6.00 -19.60
N PRO A 185 -1.58 -4.94 -18.93
CA PRO A 185 -2.13 -3.78 -19.62
C PRO A 185 -1.22 -3.23 -20.72
N GLY A 186 -1.84 -2.81 -21.83
CA GLY A 186 -1.14 -2.27 -23.00
C GLY A 186 -0.51 -3.31 -23.94
N THR A 187 -0.47 -4.59 -23.58
CA THR A 187 0.13 -5.63 -24.46
C THR A 187 -0.81 -6.10 -25.57
N GLY A 188 -2.13 -6.03 -25.39
CA GLY A 188 -3.10 -6.62 -26.32
C GLY A 188 -2.99 -8.14 -26.46
N PHE A 189 -2.33 -8.80 -25.52
CA PHE A 189 -2.27 -10.25 -25.48
C PHE A 189 -3.64 -10.84 -25.08
N PRO A 190 -4.02 -12.00 -25.65
CA PRO A 190 -5.30 -12.63 -25.33
C PRO A 190 -5.26 -13.25 -23.94
N TYR A 191 -6.46 -13.53 -23.41
CA TYR A 191 -6.67 -14.33 -22.21
C TYR A 191 -7.52 -15.56 -22.54
N PRO A 192 -7.17 -16.78 -22.06
CA PRO A 192 -5.98 -17.13 -21.28
C PRO A 192 -4.67 -16.88 -22.02
N LEU A 193 -3.62 -16.53 -21.29
CA LEU A 193 -2.33 -16.19 -21.89
C LEU A 193 -1.67 -17.43 -22.53
N PRO A 194 -1.39 -17.43 -23.84
CA PRO A 194 -0.74 -18.55 -24.52
C PRO A 194 0.68 -18.78 -23.97
N PRO A 195 1.15 -20.04 -23.85
CA PRO A 195 2.48 -20.34 -23.30
C PRO A 195 3.64 -19.62 -23.98
N HIS A 196 3.57 -19.43 -25.31
CA HIS A 196 4.60 -18.73 -26.07
C HIS A 196 4.64 -17.21 -25.81
N LEU A 197 3.57 -16.63 -25.25
CA LEU A 197 3.50 -15.21 -24.87
C LEU A 197 3.84 -14.97 -23.40
N MET A 198 3.85 -16.00 -22.54
CA MET A 198 4.21 -15.88 -21.13
C MET A 198 5.57 -15.20 -20.89
N PRO A 199 6.65 -15.56 -21.62
CA PRO A 199 7.94 -14.88 -21.42
C PRO A 199 7.88 -13.39 -21.79
N LEU A 200 7.19 -13.06 -22.89
CA LEU A 200 7.05 -11.66 -23.34
C LEU A 200 6.20 -10.84 -22.37
N ASN A 201 5.15 -11.44 -21.80
CA ASN A 201 4.31 -10.80 -20.79
C ASN A 201 5.09 -10.54 -19.49
N ALA A 202 5.84 -11.55 -19.03
CA ALA A 202 6.71 -11.40 -17.86
C ALA A 202 7.78 -10.32 -18.08
N LEU A 203 8.40 -10.29 -19.26
CA LEU A 203 9.34 -9.24 -19.65
C LEU A 203 8.68 -7.86 -19.69
N ALA A 204 7.45 -7.75 -20.21
CA ALA A 204 6.67 -6.52 -20.22
C ALA A 204 6.42 -6.01 -18.79
N GLY A 205 6.01 -6.90 -17.88
CA GLY A 205 5.76 -6.55 -16.48
C GLY A 205 7.05 -6.09 -15.77
N ILE A 206 8.14 -6.84 -15.92
CA ILE A 206 9.43 -6.49 -15.31
C ILE A 206 9.98 -5.18 -15.88
N LYS A 207 9.91 -4.97 -17.21
CA LYS A 207 10.45 -3.77 -17.85
C LYS A 207 9.61 -2.55 -17.54
N THR A 208 8.29 -2.66 -17.53
CA THR A 208 7.38 -1.60 -17.08
C THR A 208 7.65 -1.22 -15.63
N ALA A 209 7.81 -2.20 -14.74
CA ALA A 209 8.17 -1.94 -13.36
C ALA A 209 9.54 -1.24 -13.25
N LYS A 210 10.56 -1.69 -14.00
CA LYS A 210 11.88 -1.02 -14.04
C LYS A 210 11.78 0.42 -14.56
N MET A 211 11.04 0.65 -15.65
CA MET A 211 10.81 1.98 -16.22
C MET A 211 10.13 2.88 -15.19
N TYR A 212 9.06 2.43 -14.56
CA TYR A 212 8.37 3.19 -13.51
C TYR A 212 9.25 3.53 -12.31
N HIS A 213 10.16 2.62 -11.91
CA HIS A 213 11.11 2.87 -10.83
C HIS A 213 12.32 3.73 -11.23
N GLY A 214 12.65 3.76 -12.52
CA GLY A 214 13.72 4.58 -13.09
C GLY A 214 13.25 5.92 -13.68
N SER A 215 11.94 6.17 -13.73
CA SER A 215 11.37 7.38 -14.34
C SER A 215 11.91 8.66 -13.71
N GLY A 216 12.54 9.52 -14.53
CA GLY A 216 12.99 10.85 -14.14
C GLY A 216 11.85 11.72 -13.67
N ARG A 217 10.70 11.64 -14.37
CA ARG A 217 9.50 12.41 -14.03
C ARG A 217 8.94 12.09 -12.65
N ARG A 218 8.87 10.80 -12.32
CA ARG A 218 8.49 10.36 -10.96
C ARG A 218 9.46 10.90 -9.90
N ARG A 219 10.76 10.94 -10.21
CA ARG A 219 11.78 11.48 -9.30
C ARG A 219 11.60 12.99 -9.10
N GLU A 220 11.35 13.76 -10.16
CA GLU A 220 11.06 15.20 -10.10
C GLU A 220 9.87 15.49 -9.19
N ILE A 221 8.71 14.86 -9.44
CA ILE A 221 7.51 15.08 -8.61
C ILE A 221 7.78 14.68 -7.16
N ARG A 222 8.53 13.61 -6.94
CA ARG A 222 8.94 13.21 -5.58
C ARG A 222 9.83 14.28 -4.93
N GLU A 223 10.73 14.92 -5.66
CA GLU A 223 11.57 16.00 -5.16
C GLU A 223 10.76 17.26 -4.86
N TRP A 224 9.78 17.63 -5.70
CA TRP A 224 8.82 18.72 -5.45
C TRP A 224 8.08 18.49 -4.14
N ARG A 225 7.55 17.28 -3.97
CA ARG A 225 6.86 16.85 -2.74
C ARG A 225 7.76 16.95 -1.51
N ILE A 226 9.03 16.56 -1.62
CA ILE A 226 10.00 16.68 -0.52
C ILE A 226 10.25 18.15 -0.18
N ARG A 227 10.50 19.01 -1.18
CA ARG A 227 10.74 20.45 -0.99
C ARG A 227 9.55 21.16 -0.33
N HIS A 228 8.34 20.81 -0.76
CA HIS A 228 7.10 21.43 -0.29
C HIS A 228 6.47 20.73 0.92
N LYS A 229 7.18 19.79 1.55
CA LYS A 229 6.67 19.01 2.69
C LYS A 229 5.32 18.34 2.38
N ILE A 230 5.11 17.90 1.14
CA ILE A 230 3.98 17.07 0.74
C ILE A 230 4.34 15.62 1.05
N HIS A 231 3.60 15.03 1.98
CA HIS A 231 3.96 13.74 2.52
C HIS A 231 3.07 12.61 2.03
N GLY A 232 3.50 11.37 2.30
CA GLY A 232 2.82 10.15 1.89
C GLY A 232 3.57 9.36 0.82
N ARG A 233 3.05 8.17 0.49
CA ARG A 233 3.54 7.43 -0.67
C ARG A 233 3.18 8.19 -1.94
N PHE A 234 3.94 7.97 -3.02
CA PHE A 234 3.62 8.58 -4.30
C PHE A 234 2.25 8.06 -4.76
N PRO A 235 1.25 8.91 -5.06
CA PRO A 235 -0.14 8.46 -5.23
C PRO A 235 -0.30 7.37 -6.31
N PHE A 236 0.45 7.47 -7.42
CA PHE A 236 0.38 6.47 -8.49
C PHE A 236 1.02 5.10 -8.15
N ALA A 237 1.94 5.05 -7.17
CA ALA A 237 2.69 3.81 -6.85
C ALA A 237 1.82 2.72 -6.22
N ASP A 238 0.62 3.08 -5.76
CA ASP A 238 -0.26 2.22 -4.98
C ASP A 238 -1.61 2.06 -5.70
N ALA A 239 -1.64 1.24 -6.75
CA ALA A 239 -2.87 0.83 -7.44
C ALA A 239 -3.92 0.28 -6.46
N TRP A 240 -3.46 -0.45 -5.44
CA TRP A 240 -4.27 -0.88 -4.29
C TRP A 240 -3.60 -0.49 -2.96
N ARG A 241 -4.44 -0.25 -1.95
CA ARG A 241 -4.07 0.14 -0.59
C ARG A 241 -4.93 -0.61 0.41
N PRO A 242 -4.36 -1.35 1.39
CA PRO A 242 -5.16 -2.06 2.38
C PRO A 242 -5.85 -1.16 3.43
N ASP A 243 -5.59 0.14 3.45
CA ASP A 243 -6.12 1.14 4.42
C ASP A 243 -7.14 2.07 3.81
N ARG A 244 -7.55 1.79 2.58
CA ARG A 244 -8.48 2.63 1.86
C ARG A 244 -9.51 1.74 1.26
N PHE A 245 -10.73 2.23 1.23
CA PHE A 245 -11.75 1.63 0.42
C PHE A 245 -11.51 1.99 -1.05
N HIS A 246 -11.65 1.02 -1.95
CA HIS A 246 -11.54 1.22 -3.39
C HIS A 246 -12.88 0.94 -4.03
N LEU A 247 -13.30 1.84 -4.90
CA LEU A 247 -14.53 1.70 -5.65
C LEU A 247 -14.16 1.51 -7.12
N SER A 248 -14.60 0.39 -7.68
CA SER A 248 -14.28 0.02 -9.06
C SER A 248 -15.55 0.02 -9.92
N PRO A 249 -15.48 0.58 -11.14
CA PRO A 249 -16.59 0.61 -12.08
C PRO A 249 -16.73 -0.71 -12.83
N ALA A 250 -16.02 -1.78 -12.43
CA ALA A 250 -16.16 -3.11 -13.02
C ALA A 250 -16.94 -4.06 -12.09
N LEU A 251 -17.57 -5.06 -12.70
CA LEU A 251 -18.02 -6.27 -12.00
C LEU A 251 -16.94 -7.34 -12.10
N LYS A 252 -16.85 -8.20 -11.09
CA LYS A 252 -15.86 -9.29 -11.08
C LYS A 252 -16.06 -10.24 -12.25
N GLU A 253 -17.31 -10.45 -12.65
CA GLU A 253 -17.74 -11.31 -13.74
C GLU A 253 -17.39 -10.78 -15.12
N LEU A 254 -17.10 -9.47 -15.24
CA LEU A 254 -16.72 -8.81 -16.48
C LEU A 254 -15.20 -8.68 -16.65
N ASP A 255 -14.44 -9.09 -15.64
CA ASP A 255 -12.99 -9.00 -15.60
C ASP A 255 -12.35 -10.40 -15.55
N TRP A 256 -11.02 -10.44 -15.67
CA TRP A 256 -10.28 -11.70 -15.53
C TRP A 256 -10.58 -12.33 -14.16
N PRO A 257 -10.60 -13.67 -14.05
CA PRO A 257 -10.92 -14.37 -12.80
C PRO A 257 -9.77 -14.22 -11.79
N MET A 258 -9.66 -13.04 -11.19
CA MET A 258 -8.64 -12.61 -10.24
C MET A 258 -9.18 -12.63 -8.81
N ASP A 259 -8.26 -12.79 -7.86
CA ASP A 259 -8.55 -12.59 -6.44
C ASP A 259 -8.75 -11.09 -6.17
N VAL A 260 -9.89 -10.73 -5.56
CA VAL A 260 -10.26 -9.34 -5.22
C VAL A 260 -10.36 -9.22 -3.70
N PRO A 261 -9.53 -8.35 -3.07
CA PRO A 261 -9.61 -8.06 -1.64
C PRO A 261 -10.96 -7.50 -1.18
N GLU A 262 -11.32 -7.74 0.10
CA GLU A 262 -12.58 -7.31 0.73
C GLU A 262 -12.76 -5.78 0.76
N ASN A 263 -11.67 -5.02 0.75
CA ASN A 263 -11.70 -3.54 0.77
C ASN A 263 -11.86 -2.90 -0.62
N ILE A 264 -12.17 -3.70 -1.64
CA ILE A 264 -12.51 -3.25 -2.98
C ILE A 264 -13.98 -3.60 -3.23
N LEU A 265 -14.77 -2.61 -3.63
CA LEU A 265 -16.13 -2.82 -4.11
C LEU A 265 -16.13 -2.80 -5.65
N PRO A 266 -16.19 -3.98 -6.30
CA PRO A 266 -16.46 -4.09 -7.73
C PRO A 266 -17.96 -3.91 -7.98
N CYS A 267 -18.43 -2.66 -7.97
CA CYS A 267 -19.83 -2.34 -8.19
C CYS A 267 -20.06 -1.73 -9.58
N GLY A 268 -19.40 -2.24 -10.61
CA GLY A 268 -19.66 -1.79 -11.98
C GLY A 268 -20.99 -2.26 -12.57
N PRO A 269 -21.32 -1.80 -13.78
CA PRO A 269 -20.84 -0.57 -14.39
C PRO A 269 -21.40 0.68 -13.68
N ILE A 270 -20.58 1.73 -13.53
CA ILE A 270 -21.01 3.00 -12.94
C ILE A 270 -21.21 4.01 -14.07
N LEU A 271 -22.46 4.16 -14.51
CA LEU A 271 -22.81 4.94 -15.69
C LEU A 271 -23.65 6.16 -15.36
N LEU A 272 -23.43 7.22 -16.12
CA LEU A 272 -24.15 8.49 -16.03
C LEU A 272 -25.62 8.29 -16.44
N PRO A 273 -26.60 8.80 -15.65
CA PRO A 273 -27.99 8.86 -16.09
C PRO A 273 -28.15 9.95 -17.16
N THR A 274 -28.94 9.66 -18.18
CA THR A 274 -29.10 10.52 -19.36
C THR A 274 -30.57 10.75 -19.67
N ALA A 275 -30.91 11.95 -20.15
CA ALA A 275 -32.20 12.20 -20.79
C ALA A 275 -32.36 11.34 -22.06
N SER A 276 -33.59 11.08 -22.48
CA SER A 276 -33.84 10.26 -23.67
C SER A 276 -33.34 10.95 -24.94
N VAL A 277 -33.10 10.20 -26.02
CA VAL A 277 -32.67 10.78 -27.30
C VAL A 277 -33.69 11.78 -27.81
N GLU A 278 -34.98 11.49 -27.67
CA GLU A 278 -36.09 12.36 -28.09
C GLU A 278 -36.07 13.71 -27.39
N GLN A 279 -35.66 13.76 -26.12
CA GLN A 279 -35.57 15.01 -25.37
C GLN A 279 -34.34 15.84 -25.78
N GLN A 280 -33.26 15.17 -26.17
CA GLN A 280 -31.99 15.82 -26.48
C GLN A 280 -31.88 16.23 -27.95
N ASP A 281 -32.38 15.38 -28.86
CA ASP A 281 -32.36 15.54 -30.31
C ASP A 281 -33.49 14.71 -30.96
N PRO A 282 -34.69 15.29 -31.13
CA PRO A 282 -35.84 14.60 -31.75
C PRO A 282 -35.56 14.13 -33.19
N GLU A 283 -34.71 14.84 -33.93
CA GLU A 283 -34.39 14.48 -35.31
C GLU A 283 -33.53 13.22 -35.36
N LEU A 284 -32.50 13.16 -34.50
CA LEU A 284 -31.69 11.97 -34.36
C LEU A 284 -32.52 10.78 -33.84
N ALA A 285 -33.45 11.01 -32.91
CA ALA A 285 -34.36 9.98 -32.42
C ALA A 285 -35.20 9.39 -33.56
N SER A 286 -35.80 10.24 -34.41
CA SER A 286 -36.54 9.78 -35.59
C SER A 286 -35.65 9.04 -36.58
N TRP A 287 -34.41 9.49 -36.77
CA TRP A 287 -33.48 8.85 -37.69
C TRP A 287 -33.05 7.47 -37.23
N LEU A 288 -32.78 7.29 -35.92
CA LEU A 288 -32.41 6.01 -35.32
C LEU A 288 -33.49 4.92 -35.44
N GLN A 289 -34.77 5.32 -35.58
CA GLN A 289 -35.87 4.38 -35.76
C GLN A 289 -35.95 3.78 -37.18
N ASN A 290 -35.22 4.34 -38.15
CA ASN A 290 -35.32 3.91 -39.55
C ASN A 290 -34.70 2.53 -39.81
N ALA A 291 -33.60 2.20 -39.12
CA ALA A 291 -32.96 0.89 -39.21
C ALA A 291 -32.02 0.61 -38.02
N PRO A 292 -31.68 -0.66 -37.79
CA PRO A 292 -30.56 -1.04 -36.93
C PRO A 292 -29.29 -0.26 -37.26
N THR A 293 -28.67 0.34 -36.24
CA THR A 293 -27.56 1.27 -36.43
C THR A 293 -26.24 0.73 -35.86
N VAL A 294 -25.16 0.87 -36.62
CA VAL A 294 -23.78 0.73 -36.14
C VAL A 294 -23.30 2.08 -35.63
N LEU A 295 -22.98 2.15 -34.34
CA LEU A 295 -22.43 3.37 -33.73
C LEU A 295 -20.90 3.32 -33.74
N VAL A 296 -20.26 4.22 -34.46
CA VAL A 296 -18.80 4.39 -34.48
C VAL A 296 -18.42 5.57 -33.59
N ASN A 297 -17.86 5.29 -32.42
CA ASN A 297 -17.44 6.30 -31.46
C ASN A 297 -16.11 5.92 -30.79
N LEU A 298 -15.02 6.54 -31.24
CA LEU A 298 -13.67 6.29 -30.73
C LEU A 298 -13.32 7.10 -29.47
N GLY A 299 -14.32 7.67 -28.78
CA GLY A 299 -14.13 8.37 -27.51
C GLY A 299 -13.87 9.87 -27.68
N THR A 300 -13.54 10.53 -26.57
CA THR A 300 -13.34 11.99 -26.52
C THR A 300 -11.93 12.43 -26.89
N LEU A 301 -10.94 11.56 -26.68
CA LEU A 301 -9.51 11.85 -26.88
C LEU A 301 -8.96 11.32 -28.21
N TYR A 302 -9.75 10.58 -28.99
CA TYR A 302 -9.31 9.99 -30.25
C TYR A 302 -9.71 10.90 -31.41
N ALA A 303 -8.75 11.67 -31.93
CA ALA A 303 -8.84 12.33 -33.22
C ALA A 303 -8.00 11.54 -34.24
N PRO A 304 -8.60 10.72 -35.12
CA PRO A 304 -7.85 9.88 -36.04
C PRO A 304 -7.05 10.71 -37.05
N ASP A 305 -5.87 10.22 -37.43
CA ASP A 305 -5.19 10.74 -38.62
C ASP A 305 -6.12 10.60 -39.84
N PRO A 306 -6.13 11.56 -40.78
CA PRO A 306 -7.00 11.49 -41.95
C PRO A 306 -6.88 10.20 -42.77
N ASN A 307 -5.71 9.58 -42.85
CA ASN A 307 -5.56 8.29 -43.53
C ASN A 307 -6.26 7.16 -42.75
N VAL A 308 -6.18 7.21 -41.42
CA VAL A 308 -6.89 6.27 -40.54
C VAL A 308 -8.40 6.48 -40.66
N ALA A 309 -8.87 7.74 -40.71
CA ALA A 309 -10.28 8.05 -40.98
C ALA A 309 -10.72 7.48 -42.34
N LYS A 310 -9.91 7.63 -43.40
CA LYS A 310 -10.18 7.05 -44.72
C LYS A 310 -10.26 5.53 -44.70
N CYS A 311 -9.37 4.86 -43.95
CA CYS A 311 -9.45 3.42 -43.75
C CYS A 311 -10.76 3.01 -43.03
N ILE A 312 -11.19 3.76 -42.01
CA ILE A 312 -12.48 3.51 -41.34
C ILE A 312 -13.63 3.66 -42.33
N ALA A 313 -13.68 4.77 -43.08
CA ALA A 313 -14.74 5.03 -44.05
C ALA A 313 -14.81 3.92 -45.11
N THR A 314 -13.65 3.52 -45.63
CA THR A 314 -13.54 2.43 -46.62
C THR A 314 -13.96 1.07 -46.04
N GLY A 315 -13.63 0.79 -44.78
CA GLY A 315 -14.04 -0.43 -44.10
C GLY A 315 -15.54 -0.50 -43.84
N LEU A 316 -16.14 0.62 -43.41
CA LEU A 316 -17.59 0.76 -43.25
C LEU A 316 -18.32 0.59 -44.58
N LYS A 317 -17.83 1.23 -45.65
CA LYS A 317 -18.36 1.07 -47.01
C LYS A 317 -18.32 -0.39 -47.46
N SER A 318 -17.17 -1.04 -47.30
CA SER A 318 -16.99 -2.45 -47.66
C SER A 318 -17.92 -3.39 -46.87
N PHE A 319 -18.20 -3.05 -45.60
CA PHE A 319 -19.16 -3.76 -44.77
C PHE A 319 -20.59 -3.59 -45.32
N LEU A 320 -21.01 -2.35 -45.58
CA LEU A 320 -22.34 -2.03 -46.13
C LEU A 320 -22.58 -2.75 -47.46
N ASP A 321 -21.59 -2.77 -48.36
CA ASP A 321 -21.67 -3.47 -49.65
C ASP A 321 -21.78 -4.99 -49.52
N SER A 322 -21.20 -5.56 -48.46
CA SER A 322 -21.14 -7.01 -48.24
C SER A 322 -22.25 -7.54 -47.34
N TRP A 323 -22.95 -6.65 -46.62
CA TRP A 323 -23.94 -7.01 -45.62
C TRP A 323 -25.21 -7.59 -46.26
N LYS A 324 -25.64 -8.77 -45.78
CA LYS A 324 -26.82 -9.49 -46.29
C LYS A 324 -27.97 -9.57 -45.28
N GLY A 325 -27.80 -9.02 -44.08
CA GLY A 325 -28.78 -9.12 -42.99
C GLY A 325 -29.87 -8.05 -42.99
N GLY A 326 -30.18 -7.45 -44.15
CA GLY A 326 -31.21 -6.41 -44.28
C GLY A 326 -30.67 -4.98 -44.16
N LYS A 327 -31.59 -4.02 -43.94
CA LYS A 327 -31.23 -2.60 -43.81
C LYS A 327 -30.39 -2.36 -42.55
N VAL A 328 -29.33 -1.57 -42.69
CA VAL A 328 -28.46 -1.14 -41.58
C VAL A 328 -28.04 0.31 -41.85
N GLN A 329 -27.87 1.08 -40.78
CA GLN A 329 -27.37 2.45 -40.82
C GLN A 329 -26.04 2.58 -40.06
N VAL A 330 -25.31 3.65 -40.32
CA VAL A 330 -24.08 3.98 -39.58
C VAL A 330 -24.15 5.39 -39.02
N LEU A 331 -23.91 5.52 -37.73
CA LEU A 331 -23.75 6.80 -37.05
C LEU A 331 -22.29 6.91 -36.59
N TRP A 332 -21.54 7.87 -37.11
CA TRP A 332 -20.11 7.99 -36.85
C TRP A 332 -19.73 9.36 -36.28
N LYS A 333 -19.12 9.34 -35.10
CA LYS A 333 -18.44 10.50 -34.53
C LYS A 333 -17.01 10.61 -35.08
N LEU A 334 -16.71 11.69 -35.80
CA LEU A 334 -15.40 11.97 -36.38
C LEU A 334 -14.90 13.37 -36.03
N PRO A 335 -14.23 13.55 -34.87
CA PRO A 335 -13.68 14.85 -34.50
C PRO A 335 -12.45 15.20 -35.34
N LYS A 336 -12.21 16.50 -35.52
CA LYS A 336 -11.03 17.06 -36.18
C LYS A 336 -9.95 17.40 -35.15
N HIS A 337 -8.67 17.13 -35.45
CA HIS A 337 -7.57 17.60 -34.60
C HIS A 337 -7.33 19.12 -34.79
N PRO A 338 -6.96 19.89 -33.75
CA PRO A 338 -6.75 21.34 -33.86
C PRO A 338 -5.72 21.80 -34.92
N HIS A 339 -4.85 20.90 -35.37
CA HIS A 339 -3.79 21.18 -36.36
C HIS A 339 -4.11 20.68 -37.77
N ASP A 340 -5.29 20.09 -37.99
CA ASP A 340 -5.68 19.61 -39.32
C ASP A 340 -6.36 20.71 -40.15
N GLU A 341 -6.26 20.62 -41.48
CA GLU A 341 -7.02 21.48 -42.41
C GLU A 341 -8.40 20.87 -42.71
N ASP A 342 -9.43 21.71 -42.94
CA ASP A 342 -10.81 21.25 -43.16
C ASP A 342 -10.97 20.37 -44.42
N ASN A 343 -10.28 20.73 -45.50
CA ASN A 343 -10.36 20.03 -46.78
C ASN A 343 -9.86 18.58 -46.72
N VAL A 344 -9.09 18.23 -45.68
CA VAL A 344 -8.49 16.90 -45.54
C VAL A 344 -9.50 15.90 -44.98
N TYR A 345 -10.44 16.33 -44.13
CA TYR A 345 -11.47 15.43 -43.59
C TYR A 345 -12.63 15.20 -44.56
N ALA A 346 -12.97 16.16 -45.42
CA ALA A 346 -13.92 15.92 -46.51
C ALA A 346 -13.43 14.78 -47.43
N LYS A 347 -12.13 14.72 -47.71
CA LYS A 347 -11.51 13.64 -48.51
C LYS A 347 -11.42 12.30 -47.77
N SER A 348 -11.37 12.30 -46.44
CA SER A 348 -11.26 11.04 -45.68
C SER A 348 -12.61 10.30 -45.61
N ILE A 349 -13.72 11.01 -45.73
CA ILE A 349 -15.08 10.42 -45.72
C ILE A 349 -15.68 10.19 -47.10
N GLU A 350 -15.00 10.61 -48.19
CA GLU A 350 -15.41 10.40 -49.59
C GLU A 350 -15.93 8.97 -49.90
N PRO A 351 -15.33 7.87 -49.37
CA PRO A 351 -15.84 6.52 -49.61
C PRO A 351 -17.30 6.27 -49.17
N LEU A 352 -17.86 7.10 -48.28
CA LEU A 352 -19.22 6.99 -47.75
C LEU A 352 -20.15 8.09 -48.27
N GLN A 353 -19.71 8.93 -49.22
CA GLN A 353 -20.48 10.09 -49.67
C GLN A 353 -21.86 9.70 -50.21
N LYS A 354 -21.93 8.64 -51.00
CA LYS A 354 -23.19 8.13 -51.55
C LYS A 354 -24.17 7.74 -50.43
N GLU A 355 -23.70 6.98 -49.44
CA GLU A 355 -24.53 6.52 -48.33
C GLU A 355 -24.96 7.66 -47.39
N MET A 356 -24.15 8.72 -47.30
CA MET A 356 -24.51 9.97 -46.62
C MET A 356 -25.60 10.72 -47.37
N ASP A 357 -25.50 10.85 -48.70
CA ASP A 357 -26.51 11.50 -49.54
C ASP A 357 -27.85 10.73 -49.51
N GLU A 358 -27.80 9.40 -49.42
CA GLU A 358 -28.96 8.52 -49.24
C GLU A 358 -29.52 8.52 -47.80
N GLY A 359 -28.82 9.15 -46.84
CA GLY A 359 -29.23 9.25 -45.44
C GLY A 359 -29.06 7.97 -44.61
N SER A 360 -28.37 6.94 -45.13
CA SER A 360 -28.07 5.71 -44.39
C SER A 360 -26.82 5.83 -43.50
N VAL A 361 -25.98 6.83 -43.77
CA VAL A 361 -24.80 7.16 -42.95
C VAL A 361 -24.91 8.61 -42.46
N ARG A 362 -24.69 8.84 -41.16
CA ARG A 362 -24.54 10.18 -40.58
C ARG A 362 -23.17 10.31 -39.92
N ILE A 363 -22.42 11.34 -40.29
CA ILE A 363 -21.12 11.65 -39.70
C ILE A 363 -21.19 13.04 -39.05
N SER A 364 -20.77 13.14 -37.78
CA SER A 364 -20.71 14.41 -37.06
C SER A 364 -19.40 14.52 -36.29
N PRO A 365 -18.80 15.73 -36.16
CA PRO A 365 -17.64 15.92 -35.28
C PRO A 365 -17.96 15.66 -33.81
N TRP A 366 -19.21 15.93 -33.40
CA TRP A 366 -19.67 15.71 -32.03
C TRP A 366 -21.18 15.45 -31.99
N PHE A 367 -21.64 14.62 -31.06
CA PHE A 367 -23.07 14.41 -30.83
C PHE A 367 -23.54 15.29 -29.66
N SER A 368 -24.66 15.99 -29.84
CA SER A 368 -25.39 16.68 -28.78
C SER A 368 -25.95 15.71 -27.74
N VAL A 369 -26.31 14.51 -28.19
CA VAL A 369 -26.86 13.40 -27.40
C VAL A 369 -25.74 12.56 -26.79
N GLU A 370 -25.89 12.14 -25.52
CA GLU A 370 -24.95 11.18 -24.93
C GLU A 370 -25.01 9.79 -25.62
N PRO A 371 -23.85 9.12 -25.82
CA PRO A 371 -23.81 7.76 -26.36
C PRO A 371 -24.66 6.76 -25.57
N MET A 372 -24.72 6.88 -24.25
CA MET A 372 -25.55 6.04 -23.40
C MET A 372 -27.04 6.12 -23.76
N ALA A 373 -27.56 7.33 -24.01
CA ALA A 373 -28.95 7.53 -24.42
C ALA A 373 -29.25 6.86 -25.77
N MET A 374 -28.31 6.95 -26.74
CA MET A 374 -28.44 6.25 -28.02
C MET A 374 -28.49 4.73 -27.83
N LEU A 375 -27.62 4.17 -26.98
CA LEU A 375 -27.58 2.74 -26.71
C LEU A 375 -28.88 2.24 -26.05
N GLN A 376 -29.48 3.05 -25.17
CA GLN A 376 -30.74 2.74 -24.49
C GLN A 376 -31.96 2.65 -25.43
N THR A 377 -31.89 3.22 -26.63
CA THR A 377 -32.98 3.11 -27.63
C THR A 377 -33.22 1.67 -28.11
N GLY A 378 -32.22 0.79 -27.95
CA GLY A 378 -32.23 -0.56 -28.53
C GLY A 378 -31.97 -0.60 -30.05
N GLN A 379 -31.83 0.55 -30.72
CA GLN A 379 -31.56 0.63 -32.17
C GLN A 379 -30.08 0.47 -32.51
N ILE A 380 -29.18 0.74 -31.57
CA ILE A 380 -27.75 0.49 -31.76
C ILE A 380 -27.49 -1.01 -31.61
N VAL A 381 -27.19 -1.68 -32.72
CA VAL A 381 -26.98 -3.14 -32.74
C VAL A 381 -25.51 -3.53 -32.56
N CYS A 382 -24.58 -2.65 -32.94
CA CYS A 382 -23.16 -2.85 -32.77
C CYS A 382 -22.46 -1.53 -32.44
N SER A 383 -21.57 -1.55 -31.45
CA SER A 383 -20.73 -0.41 -31.08
C SER A 383 -19.29 -0.63 -31.56
N VAL A 384 -18.85 0.21 -32.49
CA VAL A 384 -17.44 0.29 -32.91
C VAL A 384 -16.77 1.37 -32.06
N HIS A 385 -15.88 0.97 -31.17
CA HIS A 385 -15.26 1.91 -30.22
C HIS A 385 -13.80 1.60 -29.95
N HIS A 386 -13.05 2.58 -29.47
CA HIS A 386 -11.64 2.39 -29.14
C HIS A 386 -11.40 1.47 -27.95
N GLY A 387 -12.36 1.26 -27.05
CA GLY A 387 -12.20 0.37 -25.90
C GLY A 387 -11.92 1.08 -24.59
N GLY A 388 -12.08 2.41 -24.52
CA GLY A 388 -12.07 3.13 -23.26
C GLY A 388 -13.19 2.68 -22.32
N ALA A 389 -12.95 2.81 -21.01
CA ALA A 389 -13.83 2.29 -19.96
C ALA A 389 -15.31 2.67 -20.12
N ASN A 390 -15.63 3.95 -20.37
CA ASN A 390 -17.02 4.39 -20.54
C ASN A 390 -17.72 3.66 -21.68
N SER A 391 -17.15 3.69 -22.90
CA SER A 391 -17.77 3.04 -24.07
C SER A 391 -17.92 1.54 -23.90
N TRP A 392 -16.94 0.90 -23.24
CA TRP A 392 -17.02 -0.51 -22.86
C TRP A 392 -18.21 -0.81 -21.95
N TYR A 393 -18.34 -0.03 -20.88
CA TYR A 393 -19.38 -0.21 -19.86
C TYR A 393 -20.79 0.18 -20.35
N GLU A 394 -20.90 1.25 -21.15
CA GLU A 394 -22.15 1.69 -21.76
C GLU A 394 -22.70 0.62 -22.72
N ALA A 395 -21.87 0.06 -23.59
CA ALA A 395 -22.30 -0.95 -24.55
C ALA A 395 -22.71 -2.26 -23.86
N ILE A 396 -21.92 -2.75 -22.88
CA ILE A 396 -22.21 -4.02 -22.21
C ILE A 396 -23.47 -3.95 -21.33
N GLN A 397 -23.72 -2.82 -20.65
CA GLN A 397 -24.93 -2.64 -19.84
C GLN A 397 -26.21 -2.60 -20.69
N ASN A 398 -26.11 -2.21 -21.96
CA ASN A 398 -27.22 -2.20 -22.92
C ASN A 398 -27.25 -3.44 -23.83
N GLY A 399 -26.38 -4.43 -23.60
CA GLY A 399 -26.33 -5.67 -24.38
C GLY A 399 -26.02 -5.45 -25.86
N VAL A 400 -25.21 -4.43 -26.16
CA VAL A 400 -24.76 -4.11 -27.52
C VAL A 400 -23.44 -4.82 -27.80
N THR A 401 -23.29 -5.41 -28.98
CA THR A 401 -22.07 -6.13 -29.35
C THR A 401 -20.92 -5.18 -29.68
N HIS A 402 -19.69 -5.65 -29.50
CA HIS A 402 -18.49 -4.81 -29.59
C HIS A 402 -17.65 -5.10 -30.83
N VAL A 403 -17.20 -4.05 -31.52
CA VAL A 403 -16.03 -4.09 -32.39
C VAL A 403 -15.01 -3.11 -31.84
N VAL A 404 -13.97 -3.62 -31.19
CA VAL A 404 -13.03 -2.80 -30.45
C VAL A 404 -11.83 -2.46 -31.33
N LEU A 405 -11.54 -1.17 -31.51
CA LEU A 405 -10.40 -0.63 -32.26
C LEU A 405 -9.40 0.05 -31.31
N PRO A 406 -8.71 -0.72 -30.44
CA PRO A 406 -7.83 -0.14 -29.45
C PRO A 406 -6.60 0.52 -30.07
N ALA A 407 -6.15 1.56 -29.37
CA ALA A 407 -5.00 2.34 -29.79
C ALA A 407 -4.03 2.67 -28.63
N TRP A 408 -4.41 2.42 -27.37
CA TRP A 408 -3.56 2.62 -26.21
C TRP A 408 -4.00 1.77 -24.99
N GLN A 409 -3.06 1.49 -24.10
CA GLN A 409 -3.20 0.99 -22.72
C GLN A 409 -4.34 -0.01 -22.48
N ASP A 410 -5.28 0.37 -21.62
CA ASP A 410 -6.42 -0.40 -21.12
C ASP A 410 -7.40 -0.75 -22.23
N CYS A 411 -7.42 0.02 -23.32
CA CYS A 411 -8.25 -0.27 -24.48
C CYS A 411 -7.90 -1.63 -25.09
N TYR A 412 -6.60 -1.97 -25.12
CA TYR A 412 -6.14 -3.26 -25.60
C TYR A 412 -6.66 -4.43 -24.76
N GLU A 413 -6.79 -4.22 -23.45
CA GLU A 413 -7.34 -5.23 -22.56
C GLU A 413 -8.84 -5.39 -22.78
N ASN A 414 -9.58 -4.29 -22.95
CA ASN A 414 -11.02 -4.35 -23.25
C ASN A 414 -11.31 -5.02 -24.61
N ALA A 415 -10.43 -4.85 -25.61
CA ALA A 415 -10.52 -5.60 -26.85
C ALA A 415 -10.34 -7.12 -26.64
N ALA A 416 -9.36 -7.51 -25.82
CA ALA A 416 -9.18 -8.91 -25.45
C ALA A 416 -10.34 -9.45 -24.58
N ARG A 417 -10.93 -8.61 -23.71
CA ARG A 417 -12.12 -8.97 -22.91
C ARG A 417 -13.33 -9.20 -23.80
N ALA A 418 -13.52 -8.39 -24.84
CA ALA A 418 -14.62 -8.56 -25.78
C ALA A 418 -14.59 -9.95 -26.44
N GLU A 419 -13.40 -10.40 -26.88
CA GLU A 419 -13.19 -11.73 -27.46
C GLU A 419 -13.39 -12.83 -26.41
N TRP A 420 -12.82 -12.67 -25.20
CA TRP A 420 -12.91 -13.67 -24.13
C TRP A 420 -14.33 -13.88 -23.61
N LEU A 421 -15.09 -12.81 -23.44
CA LEU A 421 -16.50 -12.86 -23.02
C LEU A 421 -17.42 -13.33 -24.14
N GLY A 422 -16.95 -13.36 -25.40
CA GLY A 422 -17.76 -13.72 -26.56
C GLY A 422 -18.83 -12.68 -26.90
N ILE A 423 -18.56 -11.39 -26.65
CA ILE A 423 -19.50 -10.28 -26.92
C ILE A 423 -19.02 -9.35 -28.05
N GLY A 424 -17.84 -9.61 -28.61
CA GLY A 424 -17.29 -8.83 -29.69
C GLY A 424 -15.92 -9.31 -30.17
N VAL A 425 -15.31 -8.50 -31.02
CA VAL A 425 -14.01 -8.81 -31.64
C VAL A 425 -13.02 -7.66 -31.52
N TYR A 426 -11.73 -8.00 -31.53
CA TYR A 426 -10.64 -7.04 -31.66
C TYR A 426 -10.46 -6.69 -33.15
N GLY A 427 -11.01 -5.55 -33.56
CA GLY A 427 -11.22 -5.18 -34.97
C GLY A 427 -10.04 -4.58 -35.73
N ASN A 428 -8.88 -4.34 -35.10
CA ASN A 428 -7.66 -3.85 -35.76
C ASN A 428 -6.38 -4.56 -35.27
N LYS A 429 -6.49 -5.83 -34.86
CA LYS A 429 -5.41 -6.59 -34.21
C LYS A 429 -4.12 -6.65 -35.04
N ARG A 430 -4.20 -6.66 -36.38
CA ARG A 430 -3.03 -6.71 -37.28
C ARG A 430 -2.33 -5.36 -37.44
N ARG A 431 -3.04 -4.25 -37.25
CA ARG A 431 -2.55 -2.90 -37.56
C ARG A 431 -2.55 -1.93 -36.38
N ALA A 432 -3.05 -2.35 -35.22
CA ALA A 432 -3.10 -1.53 -34.02
C ALA A 432 -1.75 -0.80 -33.74
N PRO A 433 -1.78 0.51 -33.44
CA PRO A 433 -2.97 1.32 -33.15
C PRO A 433 -3.70 1.82 -34.40
N ASN A 434 -3.18 1.58 -35.61
CA ASN A 434 -3.84 1.93 -36.87
C ASN A 434 -4.96 0.96 -37.24
N ILE A 435 -5.69 1.27 -38.30
CA ILE A 435 -6.87 0.51 -38.77
C ILE A 435 -6.69 0.14 -40.24
N ASP A 436 -7.08 -1.09 -40.57
CA ASP A 436 -7.14 -1.64 -41.93
C ASP A 436 -8.60 -1.81 -42.36
N ALA A 437 -8.96 -1.35 -43.56
CA ALA A 437 -10.34 -1.38 -44.05
C ALA A 437 -10.90 -2.81 -44.17
N PRO A 438 -10.18 -3.78 -44.80
CA PRO A 438 -10.61 -5.19 -44.82
C PRO A 438 -10.79 -5.80 -43.43
N GLU A 439 -9.89 -5.50 -42.48
CA GLU A 439 -9.97 -6.01 -41.12
C GLU A 439 -11.22 -5.51 -40.39
N LEU A 440 -11.51 -4.20 -40.48
CA LEU A 440 -12.72 -3.60 -39.90
C LEU A 440 -14.00 -4.17 -40.51
N SER A 441 -14.07 -4.26 -41.85
CA SER A 441 -15.24 -4.82 -42.54
C SER A 441 -15.50 -6.26 -42.09
N LYS A 442 -14.45 -7.09 -42.06
CA LYS A 442 -14.55 -8.48 -41.59
C LYS A 442 -15.01 -8.56 -40.13
N ALA A 443 -14.51 -7.68 -39.27
CA ALA A 443 -14.90 -7.62 -37.86
C ALA A 443 -16.41 -7.34 -37.70
N LEU A 444 -16.94 -6.35 -38.43
CA LEU A 444 -18.37 -6.03 -38.44
C LEU A 444 -19.22 -7.18 -38.97
N LEU A 445 -18.84 -7.77 -40.12
CA LEU A 445 -19.54 -8.94 -40.69
C LEU A 445 -19.55 -10.12 -39.72
N THR A 446 -18.46 -10.35 -38.99
CA THR A 446 -18.34 -11.45 -38.02
C THR A 446 -19.27 -11.25 -36.83
N VAL A 447 -19.26 -10.05 -36.23
CA VAL A 447 -20.05 -9.76 -35.04
C VAL A 447 -21.54 -9.67 -35.36
N MET A 448 -21.90 -8.94 -36.41
CA MET A 448 -23.31 -8.76 -36.78
C MET A 448 -23.91 -10.00 -37.46
N GLY A 449 -23.08 -10.81 -38.13
CA GLY A 449 -23.51 -12.03 -38.79
C GLY A 449 -23.65 -13.26 -37.87
N ASN A 450 -23.28 -13.15 -36.59
CA ASN A 450 -23.37 -14.25 -35.63
C ASN A 450 -24.16 -13.85 -34.37
N ALA A 451 -25.36 -14.43 -34.24
CA ALA A 451 -26.29 -14.15 -33.15
C ALA A 451 -25.71 -14.46 -31.76
N SER A 452 -24.74 -15.38 -31.64
CA SER A 452 -24.17 -15.77 -30.34
C SER A 452 -23.53 -14.59 -29.60
N TYR A 453 -22.94 -13.63 -30.33
CA TYR A 453 -22.37 -12.43 -29.72
C TYR A 453 -23.45 -11.58 -29.05
N LYS A 454 -24.59 -11.40 -29.73
CA LYS A 454 -25.72 -10.63 -29.20
C LYS A 454 -26.39 -11.33 -28.04
N GLU A 455 -26.59 -12.64 -28.12
CA GLU A 455 -27.12 -13.45 -27.02
C GLU A 455 -26.27 -13.32 -25.76
N LYS A 456 -24.94 -13.42 -25.91
CA LYS A 456 -24.01 -13.28 -24.80
C LYS A 456 -23.95 -11.85 -24.24
N ALA A 457 -24.01 -10.83 -25.10
CA ALA A 457 -24.08 -9.45 -24.67
C ALA A 457 -25.36 -9.18 -23.85
N LEU A 458 -26.51 -9.72 -24.27
CA LEU A 458 -27.77 -9.61 -23.53
C LEU A 458 -27.74 -10.36 -22.19
N GLU A 459 -27.07 -11.50 -22.10
CA GLU A 459 -26.85 -12.22 -20.84
C GLU A 459 -26.06 -11.35 -19.83
N LEU A 460 -24.95 -10.75 -20.28
CA LEU A 460 -24.13 -9.89 -19.41
C LEU A 460 -24.81 -8.55 -19.08
N ALA A 461 -25.65 -8.03 -19.98
CA ALA A 461 -26.46 -6.85 -19.69
C ALA A 461 -27.41 -7.07 -18.50
N LYS A 462 -28.09 -8.23 -18.44
CA LYS A 462 -28.94 -8.61 -17.31
C LYS A 462 -28.16 -8.65 -16.00
N LEU A 463 -26.91 -9.12 -16.03
CA LEU A 463 -26.03 -9.10 -14.87
C LEU A 463 -25.72 -7.67 -14.42
N CYS A 464 -25.34 -6.79 -15.35
CA CYS A 464 -25.06 -5.37 -15.08
C CYS A 464 -26.28 -4.63 -14.49
N GLN A 465 -27.49 -4.99 -14.96
CA GLN A 465 -28.74 -4.34 -14.57
C GLN A 465 -29.31 -4.84 -13.23
N LYS A 466 -28.73 -5.89 -12.62
CA LYS A 466 -29.21 -6.42 -11.33
C LYS A 466 -29.18 -5.38 -10.21
N LYS A 467 -28.11 -4.58 -10.18
CA LYS A 467 -27.98 -3.40 -9.33
C LYS A 467 -27.05 -2.42 -10.01
N GLU A 468 -27.56 -1.22 -10.27
CA GLU A 468 -26.77 -0.21 -10.97
C GLU A 468 -25.57 0.23 -10.12
N GLY A 469 -24.42 0.35 -10.76
CA GLY A 469 -23.18 0.60 -10.06
C GLY A 469 -23.11 1.93 -9.33
N ARG A 470 -23.74 2.96 -9.92
CA ARG A 470 -23.85 4.29 -9.28
C ARG A 470 -24.60 4.24 -7.95
N VAL A 471 -25.65 3.41 -7.85
CA VAL A 471 -26.44 3.22 -6.63
C VAL A 471 -25.59 2.54 -5.57
N ALA A 472 -24.96 1.41 -5.89
CA ALA A 472 -24.10 0.68 -4.98
C ALA A 472 -22.89 1.53 -4.51
N GLY A 473 -22.31 2.32 -5.42
CA GLY A 473 -21.23 3.24 -5.09
C GLY A 473 -21.67 4.36 -4.14
N ALA A 474 -22.82 4.99 -4.41
CA ALA A 474 -23.39 6.02 -3.55
C ALA A 474 -23.73 5.49 -2.15
N GLU A 475 -24.39 4.33 -2.06
CA GLU A 475 -24.70 3.68 -0.78
C GLU A 475 -23.43 3.44 0.05
N LYS A 476 -22.36 2.94 -0.59
CA LYS A 476 -21.09 2.68 0.10
C LYS A 476 -20.41 3.96 0.57
N ILE A 477 -20.44 5.02 -0.24
CA ILE A 477 -19.91 6.33 0.18
C ILE A 477 -20.69 6.87 1.37
N VAL A 478 -22.02 6.77 1.36
CA VAL A 478 -22.88 7.21 2.48
C VAL A 478 -22.63 6.40 3.75
N GLU A 479 -22.50 5.08 3.64
CA GLU A 479 -22.15 4.20 4.75
C GLU A 479 -20.84 4.67 5.41
N LEU A 480 -19.81 4.92 4.61
CA LEU A 480 -18.50 5.37 5.10
C LEU A 480 -18.51 6.82 5.63
N ALA A 481 -19.34 7.69 5.03
CA ALA A 481 -19.51 9.07 5.50
C ALA A 481 -20.17 9.15 6.87
N ARG A 482 -21.13 8.25 7.14
CA ARG A 482 -21.85 8.18 8.42
C ARG A 482 -21.10 7.40 9.49
N ASN A 483 -20.17 6.55 9.08
CA ASN A 483 -19.36 5.73 9.98
C ASN A 483 -17.87 5.94 9.66
N PRO A 484 -17.28 7.10 10.04
CA PRO A 484 -15.87 7.39 9.77
C PRO A 484 -14.92 6.34 10.36
N ASP A 485 -15.35 5.64 11.42
CA ASP A 485 -14.60 4.55 12.03
C ASP A 485 -14.41 3.34 11.07
N LEU A 486 -15.33 3.14 10.12
CA LEU A 486 -15.18 2.12 9.06
C LEU A 486 -14.13 2.53 8.01
N MET A 487 -13.90 3.84 7.84
CA MET A 487 -12.80 4.36 7.02
C MET A 487 -11.44 4.19 7.73
N THR A 488 -11.43 4.18 9.06
CA THR A 488 -10.32 3.62 9.85
C THR A 488 -10.50 2.12 9.96
N MET A 489 -10.48 1.40 8.82
CA MET A 489 -10.71 -0.05 8.76
C MET A 489 -10.20 -0.75 10.02
N GLU A 490 -11.14 -1.22 10.84
CA GLU A 490 -10.81 -1.96 12.05
C GLU A 490 -9.98 -3.17 11.62
N ILE A 491 -8.79 -3.23 12.20
CA ILE A 491 -7.94 -4.40 12.13
C ILE A 491 -8.77 -5.48 12.79
N ARG A 492 -9.16 -6.50 12.00
CA ARG A 492 -9.93 -7.68 12.43
C ARG A 492 -9.66 -7.95 13.91
N ASP A 493 -10.72 -7.98 14.72
CA ASP A 493 -10.64 -8.30 16.14
C ASP A 493 -9.65 -9.44 16.33
N VAL A 494 -8.46 -9.09 16.83
CA VAL A 494 -7.50 -10.08 17.26
C VAL A 494 -8.16 -10.64 18.50
N LYS A 495 -8.75 -11.84 18.41
CA LYS A 495 -9.15 -12.60 19.59
C LYS A 495 -7.89 -12.78 20.43
N VAL A 496 -7.71 -11.89 21.40
CA VAL A 496 -6.65 -12.00 22.39
C VAL A 496 -7.15 -13.04 23.36
N ASP A 497 -6.80 -14.29 23.13
CA ASP A 497 -7.00 -15.31 24.15
C ASP A 497 -6.38 -14.79 25.45
N GLU A 498 -7.12 -14.85 26.57
CA GLU A 498 -6.53 -14.63 27.89
C GLU A 498 -5.27 -15.50 28.03
N PRO A 499 -4.27 -15.08 28.83
CA PRO A 499 -3.07 -15.89 29.05
C PRO A 499 -3.47 -17.33 29.37
N LYS A 500 -3.12 -18.27 28.47
CA LYS A 500 -3.52 -19.69 28.60
C LYS A 500 -2.86 -20.40 29.80
N VAL A 501 -2.06 -19.67 30.56
CA VAL A 501 -1.24 -20.14 31.68
C VAL A 501 -1.55 -19.22 32.87
N PRO A 502 -1.76 -19.79 34.08
CA PRO A 502 -2.03 -18.99 35.27
C PRO A 502 -0.87 -18.01 35.55
N LEU A 503 -1.23 -16.82 36.01
CA LEU A 503 -0.31 -15.75 36.35
C LEU A 503 -0.25 -15.59 37.86
N SER A 504 0.97 -15.47 38.40
CA SER A 504 1.20 -15.13 39.80
C SER A 504 1.36 -13.63 39.98
N GLU A 505 0.94 -13.14 41.15
CA GLU A 505 1.09 -11.74 41.53
C GLU A 505 2.18 -11.56 42.60
N VAL A 506 3.05 -10.56 42.39
CA VAL A 506 3.98 -10.08 43.40
C VAL A 506 3.51 -8.71 43.86
N ARG A 507 3.42 -8.50 45.18
CA ARG A 507 3.01 -7.22 45.78
C ARG A 507 4.19 -6.52 46.42
N ASN A 508 4.30 -5.21 46.21
CA ASN A 508 5.26 -4.38 46.94
C ASN A 508 4.65 -3.82 48.23
N LYS A 509 5.47 -3.08 49.00
CA LYS A 509 5.05 -2.49 50.29
C LYS A 509 3.92 -1.48 50.19
N SER A 510 3.73 -0.84 49.03
CA SER A 510 2.66 0.13 48.77
C SER A 510 1.40 -0.50 48.19
N GLY A 511 1.34 -1.83 48.09
CA GLY A 511 0.18 -2.58 47.61
C GLY A 511 0.04 -2.65 46.09
N MET A 512 1.02 -2.14 45.33
CA MET A 512 1.07 -2.31 43.88
C MET A 512 1.40 -3.76 43.53
N THR A 513 0.88 -4.23 42.39
CA THR A 513 1.04 -5.62 41.94
C THR A 513 1.81 -5.69 40.62
N LEU A 514 2.64 -6.73 40.48
CA LEU A 514 3.21 -7.18 39.22
C LEU A 514 2.69 -8.57 38.91
N GLN A 515 2.46 -8.85 37.63
CA GLN A 515 2.09 -10.17 37.16
C GLN A 515 3.28 -10.85 36.48
N THR A 516 3.48 -12.14 36.75
CA THR A 516 4.44 -13.00 36.07
C THR A 516 3.85 -14.39 35.85
N ILE A 517 4.52 -15.23 35.06
CA ILE A 517 4.03 -16.58 34.74
C ILE A 517 4.27 -17.49 35.94
N GLU A 518 3.28 -18.30 36.32
CA GLU A 518 3.45 -19.33 37.36
C GLU A 518 4.41 -20.43 36.91
N GLU A 519 5.33 -20.81 37.79
CA GLU A 519 6.07 -22.06 37.62
C GLU A 519 5.30 -23.23 38.24
N PRO A 520 5.39 -24.44 37.66
CA PRO A 520 4.90 -25.63 38.33
C PRO A 520 5.62 -25.80 39.67
N ILE A 521 4.87 -25.77 40.76
CA ILE A 521 5.37 -25.96 42.13
C ILE A 521 6.09 -27.31 42.19
N LYS A 522 7.41 -27.31 42.41
CA LYS A 522 8.10 -28.51 42.90
C LYS A 522 7.81 -28.61 44.40
N GLU A 523 6.80 -29.37 44.78
CA GLU A 523 6.58 -29.73 46.18
C GLU A 523 7.75 -30.59 46.68
N GLY A 524 8.62 -30.00 47.49
CA GLY A 524 9.76 -30.68 48.11
C GLY A 524 10.88 -29.70 48.47
N LYS A 525 11.54 -29.90 49.62
CA LYS A 525 12.75 -29.14 50.02
C LYS A 525 13.70 -29.08 48.82
N ALA A 526 14.21 -27.89 48.48
CA ALA A 526 15.15 -27.69 47.39
C ALA A 526 16.36 -28.64 47.53
N SER A 527 16.31 -29.79 46.87
CA SER A 527 17.46 -30.67 46.74
C SER A 527 18.49 -29.92 45.92
N ALA A 528 19.74 -29.85 46.39
CA ALA A 528 20.83 -29.30 45.59
C ALA A 528 20.80 -29.97 44.21
N LYS A 529 20.84 -29.17 43.13
CA LYS A 529 20.86 -29.73 41.77
C LYS A 529 22.04 -30.70 41.67
N PRO A 530 21.90 -31.86 41.00
CA PRO A 530 23.02 -32.75 40.73
C PRO A 530 24.19 -31.97 40.12
N PHE A 531 25.41 -32.19 40.61
CA PHE A 531 26.61 -31.45 40.18
C PHE A 531 26.80 -31.41 38.65
N LEU A 532 26.43 -32.49 37.95
CA LEU A 532 26.51 -32.58 36.48
C LEU A 532 25.51 -31.65 35.77
N GLU A 533 24.31 -31.48 36.31
CA GLU A 533 23.35 -30.51 35.79
C GLU A 533 23.91 -29.10 35.97
N GLU A 534 24.43 -28.80 37.16
CA GLU A 534 25.00 -27.50 37.47
C GLU A 534 26.19 -27.14 36.57
N LEU A 535 27.04 -28.13 36.26
CA LEU A 535 28.17 -27.97 35.35
C LEU A 535 27.70 -27.76 33.90
N SER A 536 26.71 -28.53 33.44
CA SER A 536 26.18 -28.41 32.07
C SER A 536 25.48 -27.06 31.82
N GLU A 537 24.71 -26.56 32.80
CA GLU A 537 24.10 -25.22 32.75
C GLU A 537 25.17 -24.14 32.64
N THR A 538 26.21 -24.25 33.46
CA THR A 538 27.33 -23.29 33.48
C THR A 538 28.08 -23.32 32.15
N ALA A 539 28.36 -24.49 31.59
CA ALA A 539 29.01 -24.62 30.29
C ALA A 539 28.15 -24.03 29.16
N LEU A 540 26.85 -24.32 29.15
CA LEU A 540 25.91 -23.80 28.15
C LEU A 540 25.82 -22.27 28.21
N VAL A 541 25.60 -21.70 29.39
CA VAL A 541 25.49 -20.25 29.56
C VAL A 541 26.82 -19.56 29.27
N THR A 542 27.94 -20.18 29.62
CA THR A 542 29.27 -19.70 29.21
C THR A 542 29.38 -19.69 27.68
N ALA A 543 29.03 -20.76 26.98
CA ALA A 543 29.07 -20.81 25.51
C ALA A 543 28.18 -19.74 24.87
N ILE A 544 26.95 -19.57 25.37
CA ILE A 544 26.01 -18.51 24.93
C ILE A 544 26.61 -17.12 25.17
N CYS A 545 27.21 -16.89 26.34
CA CYS A 545 27.80 -15.60 26.67
C CYS A 545 28.99 -15.25 25.77
N ASN A 546 29.70 -16.26 25.30
CA ASN A 546 30.88 -16.15 24.45
C ASN A 546 30.57 -16.33 22.94
N ALA A 547 29.31 -16.57 22.57
CA ALA A 547 28.89 -16.80 21.19
C ALA A 547 29.24 -15.64 20.24
N TRP A 548 29.29 -14.40 20.76
CA TRP A 548 29.63 -13.21 19.99
C TRP A 548 31.05 -13.23 19.40
N PHE A 549 31.98 -14.00 19.98
CA PHE A 549 33.30 -14.22 19.39
C PHE A 549 33.51 -15.65 18.89
N LEU A 550 32.91 -16.66 19.53
CA LEU A 550 33.08 -18.06 19.14
C LEU A 550 32.48 -18.34 17.75
N LEU A 551 31.28 -17.83 17.47
CA LEU A 551 30.60 -18.08 16.20
C LEU A 551 31.30 -17.39 15.02
N PRO A 552 31.72 -16.11 15.10
CA PRO A 552 32.51 -15.50 14.03
C PRO A 552 33.86 -16.19 13.84
N LEU A 553 34.55 -16.57 14.92
CA LEU A 553 35.83 -17.29 14.84
C LEU A 553 35.67 -18.61 14.09
N LEU A 554 34.63 -19.39 14.41
CA LEU A 554 34.29 -20.62 13.69
C LEU A 554 33.94 -20.31 12.23
N GLY A 555 33.08 -19.32 11.97
CA GLY A 555 32.61 -18.97 10.64
C GLY A 555 33.72 -18.50 9.70
N TYR A 556 34.64 -17.66 10.19
CA TYR A 556 35.85 -17.28 9.45
C TYR A 556 36.86 -18.43 9.37
N GLY A 557 36.94 -19.26 10.40
CA GLY A 557 37.75 -20.48 10.44
C GLY A 557 37.46 -21.44 9.30
N LEU A 558 36.21 -21.50 8.81
CA LEU A 558 35.80 -22.32 7.66
C LEU A 558 36.55 -21.96 6.37
N LEU A 559 37.14 -20.77 6.25
CA LEU A 559 37.98 -20.40 5.11
C LEU A 559 39.30 -21.20 5.06
N PHE A 560 39.77 -21.68 6.21
CA PHE A 560 40.97 -22.52 6.28
C PHE A 560 40.70 -23.98 5.93
N VAL A 561 39.43 -24.41 5.91
CA VAL A 561 39.03 -25.78 5.55
C VAL A 561 38.89 -25.90 4.02
N PRO A 562 39.76 -26.66 3.32
CA PRO A 562 39.83 -26.64 1.85
C PRO A 562 38.49 -26.95 1.15
N ARG A 563 37.72 -27.91 1.68
CA ARG A 563 36.43 -28.32 1.09
C ARG A 563 35.30 -27.30 1.29
N LEU A 564 35.39 -26.43 2.30
CA LEU A 564 34.35 -25.46 2.63
C LEU A 564 34.72 -24.02 2.26
N ARG A 565 35.98 -23.75 1.91
CA ARG A 565 36.50 -22.40 1.66
C ARG A 565 35.67 -21.59 0.67
N VAL A 566 35.34 -22.16 -0.49
CA VAL A 566 34.58 -21.46 -1.54
C VAL A 566 33.16 -21.13 -1.06
N VAL A 567 32.49 -22.09 -0.43
CA VAL A 567 31.13 -21.90 0.12
C VAL A 567 31.15 -20.85 1.24
N ALA A 568 32.11 -20.94 2.16
CA ALA A 568 32.28 -19.98 3.25
C ALA A 568 32.57 -18.57 2.72
N PHE A 569 33.41 -18.44 1.68
CA PHE A 569 33.69 -17.15 1.05
C PHE A 569 32.46 -16.54 0.39
N ILE A 570 31.70 -17.31 -0.39
CA ILE A 570 30.43 -16.86 -1.00
C ILE A 570 29.42 -16.46 0.07
N TYR A 571 29.29 -17.26 1.13
CA TYR A 571 28.42 -16.96 2.25
C TYR A 571 28.81 -15.66 2.96
N ILE A 572 30.11 -15.43 3.22
CA ILE A 572 30.62 -14.19 3.82
C ILE A 572 30.35 -12.98 2.93
N LEU A 573 30.56 -13.09 1.61
CA LEU A 573 30.23 -12.03 0.66
C LEU A 573 28.73 -11.73 0.64
N TYR A 574 27.89 -12.77 0.64
CA TYR A 574 26.44 -12.64 0.69
C TYR A 574 26.01 -11.87 1.95
N ILE A 575 26.50 -12.25 3.14
CA ILE A 575 26.10 -11.58 4.39
C ILE A 575 26.58 -10.13 4.45
N LYS A 576 27.77 -9.81 3.92
CA LYS A 576 28.33 -8.46 3.94
C LYS A 576 27.73 -7.52 2.90
N LEU A 577 27.42 -8.02 1.70
CA LEU A 577 27.04 -7.16 0.57
C LEU A 577 25.53 -7.17 0.27
N ILE A 578 24.84 -8.29 0.55
CA ILE A 578 23.47 -8.53 0.05
C ILE A 578 22.47 -8.68 1.21
N ALA A 579 22.82 -9.43 2.25
CA ALA A 579 21.85 -9.89 3.24
C ALA A 579 21.38 -8.79 4.20
N LYS A 580 20.16 -8.26 3.97
CA LYS A 580 19.59 -7.15 4.75
C LYS A 580 18.50 -7.56 5.76
N ALA A 581 18.38 -8.86 6.06
CA ALA A 581 17.30 -9.41 6.89
C ALA A 581 17.09 -8.70 8.24
N HIS A 582 18.18 -8.25 8.87
CA HIS A 582 18.14 -7.53 10.15
C HIS A 582 17.56 -6.10 10.06
N THR A 583 17.22 -5.61 8.87
CA THR A 583 16.65 -4.26 8.66
C THR A 583 15.33 -4.25 7.90
N THR A 584 14.77 -5.39 7.49
CA THR A 584 13.61 -5.42 6.58
C THR A 584 12.27 -5.24 7.26
N GLY A 585 12.15 -5.63 8.54
CA GLY A 585 10.89 -5.68 9.29
C GLY A 585 10.08 -6.98 9.12
N GLN A 586 10.54 -7.93 8.31
CA GLN A 586 9.78 -9.13 7.93
C GLN A 586 10.03 -10.36 8.82
N LEU A 587 11.05 -10.31 9.69
CA LEU A 587 11.42 -11.42 10.61
C LEU A 587 11.60 -12.79 9.93
N THR A 588 12.05 -12.84 8.68
CA THR A 588 12.11 -14.07 7.87
C THR A 588 13.01 -15.17 8.42
N LEU A 589 13.99 -14.83 9.26
CA LEU A 589 14.94 -15.77 9.86
C LEU A 589 14.70 -15.97 11.36
N ARG A 590 13.60 -15.44 11.92
CA ARG A 590 13.19 -15.69 13.31
C ARG A 590 12.70 -17.13 13.44
N ASN A 591 13.16 -17.85 14.45
CA ASN A 591 12.78 -19.23 14.69
C ASN A 591 12.12 -19.39 16.07
N ASN A 592 10.79 -19.52 16.09
CA ASN A 592 10.05 -19.65 17.35
C ASN A 592 10.34 -20.96 18.08
N ASN A 593 10.65 -22.06 17.37
CA ASN A 593 11.04 -23.33 18.00
C ASN A 593 12.37 -23.18 18.72
N PHE A 594 13.33 -22.48 18.10
CA PHE A 594 14.61 -22.19 18.76
C PHE A 594 14.40 -21.30 19.99
N ARG A 595 13.59 -20.24 19.90
CA ARG A 595 13.28 -19.34 21.03
C ARG A 595 12.56 -20.00 22.19
N ASN A 596 11.75 -21.03 21.94
CA ASN A 596 11.04 -21.83 22.95
C ASN A 596 11.79 -23.12 23.34
N SER A 597 13.02 -23.29 22.87
CA SER A 597 13.80 -24.51 23.14
C SER A 597 14.24 -24.61 24.61
N TRP A 598 14.63 -25.82 25.01
CA TRP A 598 15.18 -26.10 26.33
C TRP A 598 16.39 -25.21 26.67
N ILE A 599 17.16 -24.78 25.66
CA ILE A 599 18.34 -23.90 25.84
C ILE A 599 17.96 -22.61 26.59
N TRP A 600 16.85 -21.97 26.21
CA TRP A 600 16.44 -20.72 26.84
C TRP A 600 15.76 -20.91 28.19
N LYS A 601 15.15 -22.07 28.43
CA LYS A 601 14.64 -22.46 29.75
C LYS A 601 15.79 -22.70 30.73
N THR A 602 16.85 -23.38 30.27
CA THR A 602 18.09 -23.57 31.03
C THR A 602 18.80 -22.23 31.29
N PHE A 603 18.86 -21.35 30.28
CA PHE A 603 19.38 -20.00 30.44
C PHE A 603 18.61 -19.20 31.50
N ALA A 604 17.27 -19.25 31.47
CA ALA A 604 16.44 -18.60 32.48
C ALA A 604 16.65 -19.22 33.87
N SER A 605 16.77 -20.55 33.97
CA SER A 605 17.04 -21.22 35.24
C SER A 605 18.44 -20.94 35.82
N TYR A 606 19.43 -20.60 34.99
CA TYR A 606 20.78 -20.25 35.46
C TYR A 606 20.80 -18.91 36.21
N PHE A 607 20.02 -17.93 35.73
CA PHE A 607 19.92 -16.56 36.26
C PHE A 607 18.72 -16.33 37.18
N PRO A 608 18.03 -17.37 37.65
CA PRO A 608 16.63 -17.27 38.06
C PRO A 608 15.83 -16.14 37.38
N LEU A 609 15.83 -16.11 36.04
CA LEU A 609 15.31 -14.98 35.26
C LEU A 609 13.79 -14.93 35.30
N ARG A 610 13.24 -13.79 35.72
CA ARG A 610 11.80 -13.53 35.76
C ARG A 610 11.44 -12.29 34.96
N LEU A 611 10.33 -12.38 34.22
CA LEU A 611 9.73 -11.26 33.51
C LEU A 611 8.41 -10.88 34.17
N TYR A 612 8.25 -9.61 34.49
CA TYR A 612 7.07 -9.07 35.15
C TYR A 612 6.41 -8.00 34.29
N ARG A 613 5.08 -7.91 34.34
CA ARG A 613 4.30 -6.81 33.77
C ARG A 613 3.55 -6.05 34.86
N SER A 614 3.55 -4.73 34.76
CA SER A 614 2.76 -3.84 35.64
C SER A 614 1.38 -3.49 35.08
N ALA A 615 1.15 -3.72 33.79
CA ALA A 615 -0.13 -3.55 33.13
C ALA A 615 -0.23 -4.47 31.89
N PRO A 616 -1.44 -4.88 31.50
CA PRO A 616 -1.66 -5.52 30.21
C PRO A 616 -1.39 -4.53 29.07
N LEU A 617 -0.88 -5.04 27.94
CA LEU A 617 -0.61 -4.25 26.74
C LEU A 617 -1.50 -4.72 25.58
N PRO A 618 -2.40 -3.86 25.07
CA PRO A 618 -3.26 -4.20 23.93
C PRO A 618 -2.48 -4.56 22.64
N PRO A 619 -2.77 -5.67 21.96
CA PRO A 619 -2.07 -6.04 20.72
C PRO A 619 -2.51 -5.22 19.49
N ASN A 620 -3.49 -4.33 19.62
CA ASN A 620 -3.87 -3.35 18.59
C ASN A 620 -2.99 -2.08 18.61
N ARG A 621 -1.91 -2.08 19.39
CA ARG A 621 -0.92 -1.00 19.47
C ARG A 621 0.46 -1.47 19.02
N ARG A 622 1.36 -0.50 18.90
CA ARG A 622 2.80 -0.66 18.63
C ARG A 622 3.58 -0.23 19.84
N TYR A 623 4.69 -0.89 20.15
CA TYR A 623 5.45 -0.61 21.37
C TYR A 623 6.95 -0.46 21.16
N ILE A 624 7.56 0.47 21.89
CA ILE A 624 9.01 0.57 22.08
C ILE A 624 9.32 0.33 23.56
N PHE A 625 9.91 -0.83 23.87
CA PHE A 625 10.42 -1.14 25.20
C PHE A 625 11.81 -0.52 25.37
N GLY A 626 11.94 0.43 26.30
CA GLY A 626 13.22 1.02 26.69
C GLY A 626 13.83 0.26 27.86
N TYR A 627 14.85 -0.55 27.58
CA TYR A 627 15.47 -1.46 28.56
C TYR A 627 16.66 -0.84 29.29
N HIS A 628 16.65 -0.93 30.62
CA HIS A 628 17.71 -0.45 31.51
C HIS A 628 17.96 -1.41 32.70
N PRO A 629 19.22 -1.54 33.18
CA PRO A 629 20.41 -1.02 32.54
C PRO A 629 20.84 -1.91 31.36
N HIS A 630 21.75 -1.46 30.51
CA HIS A 630 22.35 -2.31 29.46
C HIS A 630 23.20 -3.44 30.07
N GLY A 631 23.89 -3.17 31.18
CA GLY A 631 24.86 -4.08 31.79
C GLY A 631 26.03 -4.44 30.86
N VAL A 632 26.90 -5.33 31.32
CA VAL A 632 28.04 -5.83 30.52
C VAL A 632 27.54 -6.62 29.30
N ALA A 633 26.41 -7.32 29.40
CA ALA A 633 25.96 -8.21 28.34
C ALA A 633 24.43 -8.37 28.17
N PHE A 634 23.61 -7.48 28.75
CA PHE A 634 22.14 -7.41 28.59
C PHE A 634 21.40 -8.77 28.62
N ARG A 635 21.76 -9.64 29.56
CA ARG A 635 21.29 -11.02 29.64
C ARG A 635 19.83 -11.11 30.05
N GLY A 636 19.33 -10.19 30.86
CA GLY A 636 17.90 -10.09 31.15
C GLY A 636 17.10 -9.69 29.91
N ALA A 637 17.62 -8.78 29.07
CA ALA A 637 16.97 -8.41 27.81
C ALA A 637 16.96 -9.58 26.83
N PHE A 638 18.10 -10.29 26.73
CA PHE A 638 18.22 -11.44 25.84
C PHE A 638 17.24 -12.56 26.25
N GLY A 639 17.28 -13.01 27.50
CA GLY A 639 16.45 -14.11 27.97
C GLY A 639 14.98 -13.76 28.17
N GLY A 640 14.68 -12.50 28.55
CA GLY A 640 13.35 -12.06 28.94
C GLY A 640 12.57 -11.37 27.81
N MET A 641 13.25 -10.63 26.94
CA MET A 641 12.60 -9.84 25.88
C MET A 641 12.81 -10.44 24.49
N ALA A 642 13.93 -11.12 24.23
CA ALA A 642 14.21 -11.69 22.91
C ALA A 642 13.69 -13.13 22.76
N THR A 643 13.87 -14.01 23.76
CA THR A 643 13.53 -15.43 23.68
C THR A 643 12.22 -15.74 24.42
N GLU A 644 11.84 -17.02 24.55
CA GLU A 644 10.70 -17.44 25.38
C GLU A 644 11.16 -18.05 26.72
N GLY A 645 12.41 -17.83 27.13
CA GLY A 645 12.96 -18.40 28.37
C GLY A 645 12.19 -17.96 29.62
N ALA A 646 11.76 -16.70 29.65
CA ALA A 646 10.87 -16.15 30.69
C ALA A 646 9.41 -15.97 30.20
N GLY A 647 9.03 -16.62 29.08
CA GLY A 647 7.66 -16.69 28.58
C GLY A 647 7.05 -15.37 28.05
N PHE A 648 7.84 -14.51 27.38
CA PHE A 648 7.35 -13.22 26.85
C PHE A 648 5.98 -13.29 26.15
N SER A 649 5.80 -14.25 25.24
CA SER A 649 4.56 -14.39 24.46
C SER A 649 3.33 -14.77 25.30
N GLN A 650 3.54 -15.43 26.44
CA GLN A 650 2.47 -15.77 27.38
C GLN A 650 2.10 -14.56 28.24
N LEU A 651 3.09 -13.75 28.64
CA LEU A 651 2.88 -12.55 29.42
C LEU A 651 2.30 -11.38 28.60
N PHE A 652 2.61 -11.32 27.31
CA PHE A 652 2.13 -10.30 26.36
C PHE A 652 1.51 -10.95 25.11
N PRO A 653 0.31 -11.55 25.24
CA PRO A 653 -0.33 -12.25 24.14
C PRO A 653 -0.61 -11.31 22.96
N GLY A 654 -0.37 -11.80 21.74
CA GLY A 654 -0.56 -11.03 20.52
C GLY A 654 0.53 -9.99 20.23
N ILE A 655 1.57 -9.86 21.07
CA ILE A 655 2.68 -8.93 20.81
C ILE A 655 3.92 -9.69 20.35
N THR A 656 4.39 -9.37 19.15
CA THR A 656 5.67 -9.86 18.61
C THR A 656 6.78 -8.85 18.89
N ASN A 657 7.58 -9.12 19.92
CA ASN A 657 8.74 -8.30 20.27
C ASN A 657 10.03 -8.73 19.56
N THR A 658 10.85 -7.74 19.21
CA THR A 658 12.16 -7.90 18.57
C THR A 658 13.21 -7.09 19.35
N LEU A 659 14.22 -7.77 19.90
CA LEU A 659 15.31 -7.09 20.60
C LEU A 659 16.31 -6.52 19.58
N LEU A 660 16.63 -5.24 19.69
CA LEU A 660 17.49 -4.55 18.73
C LEU A 660 18.93 -4.47 19.23
N MET A 661 19.87 -4.76 18.34
CA MET A 661 21.31 -4.72 18.56
C MET A 661 22.00 -4.03 17.38
N LYS A 662 23.26 -3.63 17.55
CA LYS A 662 24.03 -2.97 16.48
C LYS A 662 24.08 -3.80 15.20
N ASP A 663 23.87 -3.12 14.07
CA ASP A 663 23.81 -3.71 12.72
C ASP A 663 25.07 -4.54 12.38
N SER A 664 26.28 -4.13 12.79
CA SER A 664 27.53 -4.83 12.47
C SER A 664 27.63 -6.26 13.05
N ALA A 665 26.84 -6.60 14.07
CA ALA A 665 26.77 -7.96 14.59
C ALA A 665 26.09 -8.94 13.60
N PHE A 666 25.24 -8.42 12.72
CA PHE A 666 24.55 -9.19 11.68
C PHE A 666 25.36 -9.33 10.38
N GLU A 667 26.59 -8.81 10.37
CA GLU A 667 27.57 -8.96 9.28
C GLU A 667 28.65 -10.01 9.60
N GLN A 668 28.51 -10.69 10.75
CA GLN A 668 29.42 -11.72 11.22
C GLN A 668 28.89 -13.12 10.88
N PRO A 669 29.72 -14.02 10.33
CA PRO A 669 29.30 -15.35 9.92
C PRO A 669 28.87 -16.19 11.13
N LEU A 670 27.83 -17.01 10.98
CA LEU A 670 27.18 -17.86 11.99
C LEU A 670 26.50 -17.09 13.14
N LEU A 671 27.12 -16.02 13.63
CA LEU A 671 26.54 -15.14 14.64
C LEU A 671 25.24 -14.50 14.13
N ARG A 672 25.21 -14.05 12.87
CA ARG A 672 24.03 -13.47 12.24
C ARG A 672 22.79 -14.36 12.36
N GLU A 673 22.91 -15.64 12.02
CA GLU A 673 21.82 -16.61 12.03
C GLU A 673 21.39 -16.93 13.46
N TYR A 674 22.35 -17.06 14.37
CA TYR A 674 22.07 -17.23 15.80
C TYR A 674 21.26 -16.06 16.38
N LEU A 675 21.64 -14.81 16.07
CA LEU A 675 20.96 -13.62 16.56
C LEU A 675 19.56 -13.48 15.94
N LEU A 676 19.43 -13.62 14.62
CA LEU A 676 18.15 -13.51 13.93
C LEU A 676 17.17 -14.61 14.37
N SER A 677 17.65 -15.84 14.52
CA SER A 677 16.82 -16.98 14.98
C SER A 677 16.35 -16.79 16.42
N SER A 678 17.19 -16.22 17.29
CA SER A 678 16.85 -15.86 18.68
C SER A 678 15.84 -14.72 18.81
N GLY A 679 15.52 -14.02 17.71
CA GLY A 679 14.57 -12.91 17.70
C GLY A 679 15.19 -11.51 17.80
N LEU A 680 16.49 -11.38 17.49
CA LEU A 680 17.18 -10.08 17.46
C LEU A 680 17.16 -9.45 16.05
N SER A 681 17.37 -8.13 15.99
CA SER A 681 17.51 -7.40 14.72
C SER A 681 18.35 -6.13 14.86
N GLY A 682 18.53 -5.39 13.76
CA GLY A 682 19.33 -4.16 13.72
C GLY A 682 18.65 -2.97 14.42
N VAL A 683 19.43 -2.12 15.10
CA VAL A 683 18.96 -0.95 15.87
C VAL A 683 19.02 0.36 15.08
N SER A 684 19.41 0.34 13.81
CA SER A 684 19.35 1.56 12.99
C SER A 684 17.94 2.12 12.90
N ARG A 685 17.80 3.45 12.83
CA ARG A 685 16.50 4.16 12.75
C ARG A 685 15.57 3.56 11.69
N LYS A 686 16.12 3.21 10.53
CA LYS A 686 15.39 2.59 9.42
C LYS A 686 14.87 1.19 9.77
N SER A 687 15.66 0.40 10.51
CA SER A 687 15.25 -0.90 11.01
C SER A 687 14.10 -0.75 12.03
N CYS A 688 14.24 0.14 13.02
CA CYS A 688 13.21 0.38 14.04
C CYS A 688 11.86 0.75 13.41
N ILE A 689 11.86 1.71 12.48
CA ILE A 689 10.64 2.11 11.76
C ILE A 689 10.02 0.93 11.03
N ARG A 690 10.82 0.14 10.29
CA ARG A 690 10.31 -0.99 9.52
C ARG A 690 9.74 -2.11 10.40
N HIS A 691 10.36 -2.43 11.52
CA HIS A 691 9.81 -3.40 12.47
C HIS A 691 8.48 -2.93 13.08
N LEU A 692 8.32 -1.62 13.29
CA LEU A 692 7.09 -1.02 13.80
C LEU A 692 6.04 -0.72 12.72
N THR A 693 6.35 -0.88 11.43
CA THR A 693 5.44 -0.46 10.33
C THR A 693 5.18 -1.55 9.30
N LYS A 694 5.68 -2.76 9.52
CA LYS A 694 5.52 -3.90 8.61
C LYS A 694 5.21 -5.19 9.37
N GLY A 695 4.37 -6.02 8.75
CA GLY A 695 3.86 -7.24 9.39
C GLY A 695 2.95 -6.89 10.56
N GLY A 696 2.84 -7.77 11.55
CA GLY A 696 1.84 -7.59 12.61
C GLY A 696 0.46 -8.01 12.13
N HIS A 697 -0.57 -7.81 12.96
CA HIS A 697 -1.93 -8.31 12.69
C HIS A 697 -2.59 -7.66 11.47
N ASP A 698 -2.14 -6.46 11.09
CA ASP A 698 -2.67 -5.64 9.99
C ASP A 698 -1.67 -5.43 8.85
N ASP A 699 -0.56 -6.17 8.87
CA ASP A 699 0.61 -5.98 8.00
C ASP A 699 1.26 -4.57 8.04
N ARG A 700 0.82 -3.68 8.96
CA ARG A 700 1.32 -2.30 9.15
C ARG A 700 1.90 -2.04 10.54
N GLY A 701 2.12 -3.10 11.28
CA GLY A 701 2.87 -3.12 12.52
C GLY A 701 2.03 -3.27 13.78
N MET A 702 0.70 -3.42 13.73
CA MET A 702 -0.05 -3.67 14.98
C MET A 702 0.34 -5.00 15.61
N GLY A 703 0.52 -4.98 16.93
CA GLY A 703 1.08 -6.08 17.69
C GLY A 703 2.60 -6.21 17.51
N ARG A 704 3.27 -5.29 16.80
CA ARG A 704 4.74 -5.25 16.78
C ARG A 704 5.27 -4.46 17.96
N ALA A 705 6.34 -4.98 18.53
CA ALA A 705 7.14 -4.27 19.49
C ALA A 705 8.64 -4.39 19.18
N ILE A 706 9.40 -3.38 19.57
CA ILE A 706 10.87 -3.42 19.56
C ILE A 706 11.40 -3.15 20.96
N THR A 707 12.47 -3.83 21.36
CA THR A 707 13.19 -3.54 22.60
C THR A 707 14.54 -2.92 22.28
N ILE A 708 14.87 -1.81 22.93
CA ILE A 708 16.14 -1.10 22.75
C ILE A 708 16.80 -0.93 24.10
N THR A 709 18.06 -1.33 24.22
CA THR A 709 18.92 -1.00 25.36
C THR A 709 19.43 0.44 25.19
N LEU A 710 18.70 1.41 25.73
CA LEU A 710 18.83 2.83 25.34
C LEU A 710 20.20 3.45 25.66
N GLY A 711 20.84 3.01 26.74
CA GLY A 711 22.18 3.46 27.12
C GLY A 711 23.29 3.01 26.16
N GLY A 712 23.10 1.84 25.53
CA GLY A 712 24.04 1.25 24.59
C GLY A 712 25.46 1.12 25.15
N SER A 713 26.46 1.33 24.28
CA SER A 713 27.88 1.18 24.64
C SER A 713 28.38 2.15 25.73
N ARG A 714 27.72 3.29 25.94
CA ARG A 714 28.09 4.23 27.01
C ARG A 714 27.73 3.67 28.39
N GLU A 715 26.52 3.14 28.50
CA GLU A 715 26.06 2.51 29.74
C GLU A 715 26.78 1.18 30.02
N TYR A 716 27.08 0.40 28.97
CA TYR A 716 27.98 -0.75 29.06
C TYR A 716 29.35 -0.39 29.69
N SER A 717 29.94 0.75 29.30
CA SER A 717 31.29 1.12 29.75
C SER A 717 31.38 1.51 31.23
N ILE A 718 30.27 1.87 31.85
CA ILE A 718 30.20 2.26 33.28
C ILE A 718 29.55 1.19 34.17
N ALA A 719 28.98 0.14 33.56
CA ALA A 719 28.28 -0.94 34.24
C ALA A 719 29.20 -1.67 35.22
N ARG A 720 28.92 -1.56 36.52
CA ARG A 720 29.68 -2.22 37.58
C ARG A 720 28.73 -2.74 38.67
N PRO A 721 29.08 -3.82 39.37
CA PRO A 721 28.29 -4.30 40.51
C PRO A 721 28.06 -3.18 41.53
N GLY A 722 26.89 -3.19 42.16
CA GLY A 722 26.50 -2.21 43.16
C GLY A 722 26.09 -0.84 42.61
N THR A 723 25.85 -0.69 41.30
CA THR A 723 25.40 0.58 40.72
C THR A 723 24.19 0.44 39.81
N MET A 724 23.39 1.51 39.71
CA MET A 724 22.28 1.66 38.78
C MET A 724 22.40 3.00 38.06
N GLU A 725 23.45 3.14 37.26
CA GLU A 725 23.73 4.31 36.44
C GLU A 725 23.16 4.11 35.04
N VAL A 726 22.27 5.02 34.60
CA VAL A 726 21.61 4.94 33.28
C VAL A 726 21.94 6.16 32.42
N VAL A 727 22.16 5.91 31.13
CA VAL A 727 22.44 6.93 30.11
C VAL A 727 21.18 7.13 29.27
N ILE A 728 20.41 8.16 29.58
CA ILE A 728 19.10 8.42 28.96
C ILE A 728 18.84 9.89 28.65
N LYS A 729 19.44 10.85 29.36
CA LYS A 729 19.13 12.28 29.24
C LYS A 729 19.50 12.85 27.86
N ILE A 730 20.56 12.37 27.23
CA ILE A 730 20.90 12.69 25.82
C ILE A 730 20.21 11.79 24.76
N ARG A 731 19.52 10.71 25.15
CA ARG A 731 19.08 9.65 24.22
C ARG A 731 17.66 9.87 23.70
N LYS A 732 17.40 10.89 22.89
CA LYS A 732 16.04 11.19 22.35
C LYS A 732 15.65 10.40 21.08
N GLY A 733 16.55 9.57 20.55
CA GLY A 733 16.36 8.88 19.27
C GLY A 733 15.17 7.93 19.24
N PHE A 734 14.91 7.20 20.33
CA PHE A 734 13.79 6.26 20.43
C PHE A 734 12.44 6.99 20.50
N VAL A 735 12.38 8.14 21.20
CA VAL A 735 11.18 9.00 21.23
C VAL A 735 10.86 9.53 19.83
N ARG A 736 11.87 9.96 19.07
CA ARG A 736 11.68 10.38 17.67
C ARG A 736 11.10 9.24 16.80
N VAL A 737 11.51 8.00 17.03
CA VAL A 737 10.94 6.84 16.33
C VAL A 737 9.51 6.56 16.79
N ALA A 738 9.23 6.62 18.09
CA ALA A 738 7.91 6.46 18.68
C ALA A 738 6.92 7.46 18.09
N VAL A 739 7.26 8.76 18.12
CA VAL A 739 6.46 9.86 17.57
C VAL A 739 6.19 9.66 16.07
N GLN A 740 7.20 9.26 15.29
CA GLN A 740 7.02 9.03 13.85
C GLN A 740 6.10 7.84 13.55
N THR A 741 6.19 6.77 14.34
CA THR A 741 5.49 5.50 14.07
C THR A 741 4.15 5.39 14.79
N GLY A 742 3.89 6.23 15.79
CA GLY A 742 2.74 6.11 16.69
C GLY A 742 2.87 4.92 17.65
N ALA A 743 4.09 4.53 17.99
CA ALA A 743 4.35 3.47 18.94
C ALA A 743 4.40 4.04 20.37
N ASP A 744 3.71 3.39 21.30
CA ASP A 744 3.74 3.76 22.71
C ASP A 744 5.06 3.33 23.33
N ILE A 745 5.59 4.13 24.25
CA ILE A 745 6.89 3.89 24.88
C ILE A 745 6.67 3.21 26.23
N VAL A 746 7.40 2.13 26.50
CA VAL A 746 7.26 1.38 27.75
C VAL A 746 8.62 1.29 28.46
N PRO A 747 8.77 1.86 29.67
CA PRO A 747 10.01 1.73 30.45
C PRO A 747 10.17 0.30 30.96
N VAL A 748 11.39 -0.23 30.91
CA VAL A 748 11.74 -1.57 31.39
C VAL A 748 12.98 -1.48 32.29
N VAL A 749 12.88 -2.00 33.51
CA VAL A 749 13.96 -2.02 34.51
C VAL A 749 14.34 -3.47 34.81
N ALA A 750 15.63 -3.78 34.75
CA ALA A 750 16.18 -5.09 35.04
C ALA A 750 17.04 -5.06 36.31
N PHE A 751 16.48 -5.57 37.40
CA PHE A 751 17.17 -5.70 38.67
C PHE A 751 18.14 -6.88 38.61
N GLY A 752 19.40 -6.64 39.02
CA GLY A 752 20.48 -7.64 39.03
C GLY A 752 21.36 -7.67 37.76
N GLU A 753 21.02 -6.91 36.72
CA GLU A 753 21.75 -6.94 35.43
C GLU A 753 23.22 -6.49 35.54
N ASN A 754 23.55 -5.59 36.47
CA ASN A 754 24.94 -5.16 36.70
C ASN A 754 25.74 -6.11 37.62
N GLU A 755 25.09 -7.08 38.27
CA GLU A 755 25.70 -7.98 39.26
C GLU A 755 26.27 -9.27 38.65
N ILE A 756 26.09 -9.47 37.34
CA ILE A 756 26.43 -10.72 36.66
C ILE A 756 27.89 -10.77 36.18
N PHE A 757 28.60 -9.65 36.14
CA PHE A 757 30.01 -9.56 35.77
C PHE A 757 30.71 -8.45 36.55
N ASP A 758 31.99 -8.68 36.87
CA ASP A 758 32.89 -7.65 37.38
C ASP A 758 33.61 -6.96 36.21
N GLN A 759 33.75 -5.64 36.26
CA GLN A 759 34.69 -4.95 35.39
C GLN A 759 36.09 -4.98 35.99
N SER A 760 37.07 -5.46 35.22
CA SER A 760 38.47 -5.46 35.64
C SER A 760 39.13 -4.13 35.25
N PRO A 761 39.73 -3.37 36.20
CA PRO A 761 40.47 -2.17 35.84
C PRO A 761 41.65 -2.53 34.95
N MET A 762 41.76 -1.86 33.80
CA MET A 762 42.79 -2.12 32.78
C MET A 762 44.17 -1.60 33.23
N THR A 763 44.75 -2.21 34.26
CA THR A 763 46.03 -1.81 34.87
C THR A 763 47.25 -2.31 34.07
N ASN A 764 47.11 -3.39 33.29
CA ASN A 764 48.21 -3.96 32.50
C ASN A 764 48.44 -3.18 31.17
N PRO A 765 49.66 -2.65 30.91
CA PRO A 765 49.99 -1.87 29.70
C PRO A 765 49.88 -2.65 28.38
N VAL A 766 50.24 -3.95 28.39
CA VAL A 766 50.22 -4.82 27.20
C VAL A 766 48.78 -5.15 26.82
N LEU A 767 47.97 -5.51 27.81
CA LEU A 767 46.54 -5.75 27.63
C LEU A 767 45.83 -4.49 27.13
N ARG A 768 46.20 -3.31 27.65
CA ARG A 768 45.68 -2.03 27.18
C ARG A 768 46.03 -1.75 25.72
N LEU A 769 47.23 -2.11 25.28
CA LEU A 769 47.64 -1.98 23.87
C LEU A 769 46.84 -2.92 22.96
N PHE A 770 46.67 -4.18 23.38
CA PHE A 770 45.89 -5.17 22.67
C PHE A 770 44.41 -4.77 22.55
N VAL A 771 43.80 -4.34 23.66
CA VAL A 771 42.43 -3.82 23.69
C VAL A 771 42.31 -2.63 22.75
N ARG A 772 43.21 -1.63 22.81
CA ARG A 772 43.17 -0.48 21.88
C ARG A 772 43.27 -0.89 20.41
N GLY A 773 44.14 -1.86 20.07
CA GLY A 773 44.23 -2.41 18.72
C GLY A 773 42.94 -3.11 18.28
N TRP A 774 42.31 -3.84 19.20
CA TRP A 774 41.03 -4.49 18.98
C TRP A 774 39.86 -3.51 18.86
N GLU A 775 39.81 -2.49 19.72
CA GLU A 775 38.83 -1.40 19.68
C GLU A 775 38.92 -0.64 18.35
N TRP A 776 40.14 -0.43 17.85
CA TRP A 776 40.38 0.15 16.53
C TRP A 776 39.89 -0.75 15.40
N ALA A 777 40.18 -2.06 15.45
CA ALA A 777 39.77 -3.01 14.42
C ALA A 777 38.24 -3.27 14.39
N VAL A 778 37.60 -3.29 15.55
CA VAL A 778 36.17 -3.64 15.71
C VAL A 778 35.28 -2.39 15.81
N GLY A 779 35.87 -1.21 16.03
CA GLY A 779 35.17 0.08 16.09
C GLY A 779 34.33 0.28 17.35
N HIS A 780 34.70 -0.36 18.46
CA HIS A 780 33.97 -0.30 19.74
C HIS A 780 34.88 -0.32 20.94
N LYS A 781 34.51 0.42 22.00
CA LYS A 781 35.15 0.30 23.30
C LYS A 781 34.83 -1.07 23.92
N VAL A 782 35.85 -1.76 24.43
CA VAL A 782 35.73 -3.06 25.08
C VAL A 782 36.09 -2.92 26.55
N ALA A 783 35.12 -3.16 27.42
CA ALA A 783 35.38 -3.30 28.85
C ALA A 783 35.77 -4.76 29.13
N VAL A 784 37.00 -4.98 29.62
CA VAL A 784 37.44 -6.29 30.07
C VAL A 784 36.66 -6.63 31.33
N SER A 785 35.79 -7.62 31.22
CA SER A 785 34.92 -8.06 32.30
C SER A 785 35.15 -9.54 32.59
N THR A 786 35.08 -9.93 33.85
CA THR A 786 35.25 -11.31 34.32
C THR A 786 34.06 -11.69 35.18
N GLY A 787 33.85 -12.99 35.36
CA GLY A 787 32.87 -13.49 36.32
C GLY A 787 33.37 -14.75 37.00
N ARG A 788 32.55 -15.80 37.01
CA ARG A 788 32.91 -17.09 37.62
C ARG A 788 34.19 -17.64 37.00
N PHE A 789 35.04 -18.22 37.85
CA PHE A 789 36.33 -18.81 37.47
C PHE A 789 37.31 -17.83 36.78
N ASN A 790 37.13 -16.52 36.96
CA ASN A 790 37.94 -15.47 36.31
C ASN A 790 37.92 -15.51 34.78
N ILE A 791 36.90 -16.14 34.19
CA ILE A 791 36.63 -16.14 32.74
C ILE A 791 35.36 -15.32 32.45
N PHE A 792 35.02 -15.14 31.18
CA PHE A 792 33.75 -14.51 30.76
C PHE A 792 32.57 -15.47 30.93
N CYS A 793 32.36 -15.92 32.17
CA CYS A 793 31.26 -16.74 32.64
C CYS A 793 30.47 -15.94 33.68
N PRO A 794 29.18 -15.66 33.46
CA PRO A 794 28.43 -14.77 34.34
C PRO A 794 28.20 -15.38 35.74
N TYR A 795 28.12 -14.54 36.78
CA TYR A 795 27.66 -14.98 38.09
C TYR A 795 26.22 -15.47 38.04
N ARG A 796 25.91 -16.48 38.86
CA ARG A 796 24.53 -16.94 39.06
C ARG A 796 23.82 -16.00 40.03
N ARG A 797 23.26 -14.92 39.49
CA ARG A 797 22.49 -13.92 40.23
C ARG A 797 21.07 -13.84 39.66
N PRO A 798 20.04 -13.62 40.51
CA PRO A 798 18.68 -13.37 40.05
C PRO A 798 18.60 -12.18 39.09
N LEU A 799 17.86 -12.34 37.99
CA LEU A 799 17.52 -11.28 37.05
C LEU A 799 16.01 -11.07 37.05
N ASN A 800 15.54 -9.92 37.55
CA ASN A 800 14.12 -9.57 37.56
C ASN A 800 13.87 -8.42 36.58
N VAL A 801 13.26 -8.72 35.44
CA VAL A 801 12.94 -7.75 34.39
C VAL A 801 11.51 -7.28 34.55
N VAL A 802 11.31 -5.99 34.83
CA VAL A 802 9.99 -5.39 35.08
C VAL A 802 9.61 -4.47 33.93
N VAL A 803 8.48 -4.76 33.29
CA VAL A 803 7.88 -3.96 32.22
C VAL A 803 6.85 -3.00 32.83
N GLY A 804 7.12 -1.70 32.67
CA GLY A 804 6.29 -0.60 33.17
C GLY A 804 5.00 -0.37 32.39
N LYS A 805 4.31 0.72 32.73
CA LYS A 805 3.08 1.15 32.04
C LYS A 805 3.41 1.84 30.71
N PRO A 806 2.56 1.72 29.68
CA PRO A 806 2.78 2.40 28.41
C PRO A 806 2.55 3.91 28.52
N ILE A 807 3.48 4.68 27.98
CA ILE A 807 3.36 6.12 27.75
C ILE A 807 2.80 6.29 26.34
N ALA A 808 1.54 6.75 26.28
CA ALA A 808 0.85 6.96 25.01
C ALA A 808 1.52 8.05 24.17
N VAL A 809 1.76 7.75 22.89
CA VAL A 809 2.42 8.69 21.96
C VAL A 809 1.47 9.06 20.81
N LYS A 810 1.27 10.36 20.60
CA LYS A 810 0.54 10.89 19.45
C LYS A 810 1.44 10.83 18.22
N GLN A 811 0.98 10.12 17.19
CA GLN A 811 1.74 9.99 15.96
C GLN A 811 1.88 11.36 15.26
N GLN A 812 3.12 11.80 15.03
CA GLN A 812 3.45 12.90 14.14
C GLN A 812 4.34 12.33 13.03
N ARG A 813 3.71 11.99 11.90
CA ARG A 813 4.40 11.31 10.79
C ARG A 813 5.49 12.18 10.16
N TRP A 814 5.32 13.50 10.25
CA TRP A 814 6.10 14.48 9.51
C TRP A 814 6.42 15.70 10.37
N ASP A 815 7.66 16.18 10.24
CA ASP A 815 8.23 17.31 11.00
C ASP A 815 7.89 17.24 12.51
N PRO A 816 8.36 16.18 13.22
CA PRO A 816 7.95 15.95 14.60
C PRO A 816 8.40 17.12 15.49
N ASP A 817 7.44 17.66 16.23
CA ASP A 817 7.65 18.80 17.11
C ASP A 817 8.67 18.45 18.19
N GLN A 818 9.77 19.20 18.23
CA GLN A 818 10.85 18.99 19.19
C GLN A 818 10.36 19.22 20.62
N LYS A 819 9.41 20.13 20.86
CA LYS A 819 8.83 20.37 22.18
C LYS A 819 8.06 19.13 22.66
N TYR A 820 7.24 18.54 21.78
CA TYR A 820 6.53 17.31 22.10
C TYR A 820 7.49 16.11 22.34
N ILE A 821 8.57 16.00 21.55
CA ILE A 821 9.60 14.99 21.78
C ILE A 821 10.23 15.14 23.17
N ASP A 822 10.50 16.37 23.58
CA ASP A 822 11.13 16.67 24.87
C ASP A 822 10.17 16.35 26.04
N GLU A 823 8.89 16.71 25.92
CA GLU A 823 7.85 16.36 26.90
C GLU A 823 7.71 14.84 27.08
N VAL A 824 7.63 14.08 26.00
CA VAL A 824 7.51 12.62 26.06
C VAL A 824 8.78 11.99 26.65
N HIS A 825 9.96 12.54 26.35
CA HIS A 825 11.23 12.09 26.90
C HIS A 825 11.35 12.34 28.41
N GLU A 826 10.90 13.51 28.88
CA GLU A 826 10.84 13.82 30.32
C GLU A 826 9.88 12.87 31.05
N ARG A 827 8.68 12.65 30.51
CA ARG A 827 7.73 11.68 31.06
C ARG A 827 8.32 10.28 31.14
N TYR A 828 9.09 9.85 30.14
CA TYR A 828 9.78 8.57 30.16
C TYR A 828 10.78 8.46 31.32
N MET A 829 11.58 9.50 31.57
CA MET A 829 12.55 9.50 32.67
C MET A 829 11.87 9.46 34.05
N VAL A 830 10.74 10.15 34.20
CA VAL A 830 9.93 10.13 35.44
C VAL A 830 9.39 8.73 35.70
N GLU A 831 8.75 8.10 34.70
CA GLU A 831 8.18 6.76 34.84
C GLU A 831 9.27 5.69 35.05
N LEU A 832 10.45 5.84 34.43
CA LEU A 832 11.58 4.93 34.63
C LEU A 832 12.10 4.99 36.08
N ARG A 833 12.29 6.18 36.64
CA ARG A 833 12.72 6.35 38.04
C ARG A 833 11.68 5.81 39.01
N LYS A 834 10.41 6.10 38.76
CA LYS A 834 9.30 5.58 39.55
C LYS A 834 9.28 4.05 39.57
N LEU A 835 9.45 3.42 38.40
CA LEU A 835 9.51 1.96 38.29
C LEU A 835 10.67 1.35 39.10
N TRP A 836 11.81 2.03 39.19
CA TRP A 836 12.90 1.62 40.08
C TRP A 836 12.53 1.74 41.56
N ASP A 837 12.07 2.92 41.97
CA ASP A 837 11.78 3.22 43.37
C ASP A 837 10.65 2.34 43.95
N ASP A 838 9.65 2.02 43.12
CA ASP A 838 8.51 1.19 43.50
C ASP A 838 8.88 -0.28 43.77
N TRP A 839 9.98 -0.79 43.18
CA TRP A 839 10.27 -2.23 43.15
C TRP A 839 11.65 -2.64 43.67
N LYS A 840 12.59 -1.71 43.87
CA LYS A 840 13.95 -2.01 44.36
C LYS A 840 13.98 -2.80 45.68
N ASP A 841 13.10 -2.44 46.62
CA ASP A 841 13.00 -3.11 47.93
C ASP A 841 12.47 -4.55 47.79
N THR A 842 11.51 -4.75 46.89
CA THR A 842 10.87 -6.06 46.66
C THR A 842 11.87 -7.07 46.09
N PHE A 843 12.79 -6.62 45.25
CA PHE A 843 13.80 -7.47 44.62
C PHE A 843 15.14 -7.51 45.37
N GLY A 844 15.18 -7.02 46.61
CA GLY A 844 16.34 -7.17 47.51
C GLY A 844 17.56 -6.36 47.08
N VAL A 845 17.38 -5.23 46.40
CA VAL A 845 18.46 -4.31 46.04
C VAL A 845 19.08 -3.72 47.32
N ASP A 846 20.41 -3.67 47.40
CA ASP A 846 21.11 -3.03 48.52
C ASP A 846 20.72 -1.54 48.62
N LYS A 847 20.39 -1.08 49.84
CA LYS A 847 20.00 0.30 50.13
C LYS A 847 21.06 1.33 49.73
N ALA A 848 22.33 0.93 49.62
CA ALA A 848 23.41 1.79 49.16
C ALA A 848 23.32 2.12 47.66
N ILE A 849 22.64 1.29 46.86
CA ILE A 849 22.54 1.45 45.40
C ILE A 849 21.53 2.54 45.08
N LYS A 850 22.01 3.62 44.46
CA LYS A 850 21.18 4.73 43.99
C LYS A 850 20.92 4.64 42.49
N PHE A 851 19.72 5.06 42.07
CA PHE A 851 19.38 5.25 40.67
C PHE A 851 19.84 6.62 40.20
N GLU A 852 20.85 6.61 39.33
CA GLU A 852 21.51 7.83 38.85
C GLU A 852 21.40 7.94 37.33
N VAL A 853 20.92 9.10 36.87
CA VAL A 853 20.92 9.44 35.45
C VAL A 853 22.19 10.23 35.18
N VAL A 854 23.18 9.59 34.57
CA VAL A 854 24.54 10.16 34.45
C VAL A 854 24.73 11.02 33.19
N GLU A 855 24.04 10.70 32.10
CA GLU A 855 24.09 11.42 30.81
C GLU A 855 22.78 11.34 30.03
#